data_AF-A0A0N8PW85-F1
#
_entry.id   AF-A0A0N8PW85-F1
#
_cell.length_a   1.000
_cell.length_b   1.000
_cell.length_c   1.000
_cell.angle_alpha   90.00
_cell.angle_beta   90.00
_cell.angle_gamma   90.00
#
_symmetry.space_group_name_H-M   'P 1'
#
loop_
_entity.id
_entity.type
_entity.pdbx_description
1 polymer ?
#
loop_
_entity_poly.entity_id
_entity_poly.type
_entity_poly.pdbx_seq_one_letter_code
_entity_poly.pdbx_strand_id
1 'polypeptide(L)'
;MTVPCKTKVEISQTILEHVPKEAEITRIEFEGPALAVYTKRPEILVEQSYIVAGIVNLIRKRIVVRSDPSVRLAEKDAERIIHEIVPREAEITSISFDPSLGEVILDAKKPGLAIGKNGATLQEIVRQTRWRPRILRSPPIPSKIVAHMRHYLHAESKERDRILRTVGERIFRPMVYGAGDIRITALGGFQEVGRSSLLVQTRESHVLLDCGINPGSTNPIEALPRLDAPQFDLDALDAVIISHAHLDHCLHPNAYVQLSSGEVTRICDVPTGEMIPAVNFNDTLQLEDVACIQRGGISAPTVMLEVRTKTKRVKVTPEHPFFTFNGRDIEIKPAKSLKEGDYLSTLRFIDFEGERQRFPEEVAFPSFSDAETCQILGYILGDGGKMGDNYNTVFCTDKNMENLHHYAKLINKKFDLKVKVVKEKRCVLKVHSIKFRRWLEEIEPTLLAKSPLRKIPRCICRVTNDELAAFLKGLFDAEGCIQNHSITLSTSSENIAHTTQLLLIRFGIITHLYDHDEKTSTFGGEKAFHLVIYDPDSIKKFTSKIGFDDKRKMQKLLKMLPKIGHAMAPRMDLLPIRSEIILSIAEKIGLKKNDLRRLGFHYYHYQVKHYPSKRKVSEVVKRLIKIAEKTNNQEALRSLLRLKKITESEIMWEPVTEIREIKADCTHVYDLTILGHSNYIANGLIIHNCGFLPFLFKYGYDGPVYCSAPTLSLMTLLQLDYLDVLNKQGLMPPYDQKDVRESVLHTIPLRYGAVTDIAPDVRLTLHNAGHILGSSIAHLHIGEGLHNTVYTGDYKYAKTMLLEPAVTEFPRVETIITESTYGAPQDEMPSRVEAEEKLASIINETLDRGGKALIPVPAVGRAQEIMLVIDGYMRQGLMKESPVFIEGMISEATAIHTTYPEYLAKEVRNSILHEGINPFQSDYFTIVEHTSAREEIVTGEPSIIIATSGMLEGGPVIDYFRHLSSDERNTIIFVSYQIEGTLGRRVQRGLAETPMINSEGKIGIIKVNLRVDSIEGFSGHSDRRQIINYVRRVTPKPEGIIVCHGEKAKCLSIASVFQRAYKVQARAPEILETFKLR
;
A
#
# COMPACT_ATOMS: atom_id res chain seq x y z
N MET A 1 21.95 20.19 40.87
CA MET A 1 21.23 19.56 42.00
C MET A 1 19.89 19.11 41.47
N THR A 2 19.67 17.80 41.36
CA THR A 2 18.37 17.23 41.01
C THR A 2 17.44 17.33 42.21
N VAL A 3 16.24 17.88 42.02
CA VAL A 3 15.16 17.70 43.00
C VAL A 3 14.80 16.21 42.98
N PRO A 4 14.77 15.50 44.12
CA PRO A 4 14.38 14.10 44.13
C PRO A 4 12.95 13.98 43.58
N CYS A 5 12.72 13.02 42.68
CA CYS A 5 11.38 12.74 42.18
C CYS A 5 10.56 12.18 43.35
N LYS A 6 9.60 12.98 43.85
CA LYS A 6 8.76 12.61 45.00
C LYS A 6 8.09 11.27 44.74
N THR A 7 8.21 10.32 45.66
CA THR A 7 7.55 9.01 45.52
C THR A 7 6.02 9.14 45.48
N LYS A 8 5.31 8.11 44.98
CA LYS A 8 3.84 8.02 45.00
C LYS A 8 3.26 8.32 46.40
N VAL A 9 3.97 7.91 47.46
CA VAL A 9 3.63 8.16 48.87
C VAL A 9 3.75 9.66 49.20
N GLU A 10 4.87 10.30 48.90
CA GLU A 10 5.08 11.74 49.15
C GLU A 10 4.10 12.62 48.36
N ILE A 11 3.81 12.26 47.11
CA ILE A 11 2.81 12.97 46.28
C ILE A 11 1.42 12.83 46.91
N SER A 12 1.03 11.61 47.30
CA SER A 12 -0.28 11.35 47.92
C SER A 12 -0.42 12.05 49.27
N GLN A 13 0.63 12.03 50.10
CA GLN A 13 0.67 12.75 51.38
C GLN A 13 0.56 14.28 51.16
N THR A 14 1.33 14.83 50.21
CA THR A 14 1.26 16.26 49.85
C THR A 14 -0.18 16.66 49.48
N ILE A 15 -0.91 15.81 48.74
CA ILE A 15 -2.32 16.06 48.37
C ILE A 15 -3.24 15.97 49.59
N LEU A 16 -3.10 14.94 50.43
CA LEU A 16 -3.91 14.76 51.64
C LEU A 16 -3.72 15.87 52.68
N GLU A 17 -2.56 16.52 52.72
CA GLU A 17 -2.29 17.68 53.58
C GLU A 17 -2.96 18.98 53.09
N HIS A 18 -3.21 19.11 51.77
CA HIS A 18 -3.73 20.33 51.15
C HIS A 18 -5.21 20.25 50.73
N VAL A 19 -5.80 19.05 50.67
CA VAL A 19 -7.23 18.84 50.36
C VAL A 19 -8.08 18.89 51.64
N PRO A 20 -9.22 19.62 51.64
CA PRO A 20 -10.17 19.61 52.76
C PRO A 20 -10.64 18.20 53.14
N LYS A 21 -10.68 17.90 54.44
CA LYS A 21 -11.08 16.56 54.94
C LYS A 21 -12.54 16.23 54.61
N GLU A 22 -13.36 17.26 54.46
CA GLU A 22 -14.77 17.23 54.06
C GLU A 22 -14.96 16.62 52.67
N ALA A 23 -13.93 16.65 51.81
CA ALA A 23 -13.96 16.08 50.47
C ALA A 23 -13.90 14.53 50.46
N GLU A 24 -13.62 13.86 51.58
CA GLU A 24 -13.60 12.38 51.70
C GLU A 24 -12.85 11.69 50.54
N ILE A 25 -11.53 11.93 50.44
CA ILE A 25 -10.69 11.21 49.47
C ILE A 25 -10.71 9.71 49.81
N THR A 26 -11.02 8.86 48.82
CA THR A 26 -11.00 7.40 48.96
C THR A 26 -9.66 6.80 48.52
N ARG A 27 -9.10 7.29 47.42
CA ARG A 27 -7.78 6.86 46.88
C ARG A 27 -7.20 7.90 45.93
N ILE A 28 -5.90 7.79 45.68
CA ILE A 28 -5.16 8.59 44.70
C ILE A 28 -4.45 7.60 43.77
N GLU A 29 -4.72 7.71 42.47
CA GLU A 29 -4.25 6.77 41.45
C GLU A 29 -3.61 7.53 40.29
N PHE A 30 -2.60 6.96 39.65
CA PHE A 30 -2.10 7.47 38.38
C PHE A 30 -2.98 6.90 37.26
N GLU A 31 -3.51 7.74 36.37
CA GLU A 31 -4.41 7.37 35.28
C GLU A 31 -3.95 8.03 33.98
N GLY A 32 -3.25 7.26 33.14
CA GLY A 32 -2.56 7.77 31.97
C GLY A 32 -1.66 8.97 32.33
N PRO A 33 -1.70 10.08 31.58
CA PRO A 33 -0.88 11.26 31.83
C PRO A 33 -1.39 12.17 32.97
N ALA A 34 -2.22 11.65 33.88
CA ALA A 34 -2.85 12.42 34.95
C ALA A 34 -2.83 11.71 36.31
N LEU A 35 -2.93 12.51 37.37
CA LEU A 35 -3.08 12.06 38.75
C LEU A 35 -4.56 12.17 39.16
N ALA A 36 -5.23 11.04 39.27
CA ALA A 36 -6.64 10.93 39.63
C ALA A 36 -6.82 10.92 41.15
N VAL A 37 -7.56 11.91 41.66
CA VAL A 37 -7.95 12.00 43.08
C VAL A 37 -9.42 11.60 43.19
N TYR A 38 -9.66 10.42 43.78
CA TYR A 38 -11.01 9.89 43.98
C TYR A 38 -11.63 10.40 45.28
N THR A 39 -12.86 10.89 45.18
CA THR A 39 -13.60 11.54 46.28
C THR A 39 -15.05 11.07 46.32
N LYS A 40 -15.61 10.88 47.52
CA LYS A 40 -17.06 10.67 47.71
C LYS A 40 -17.88 11.94 47.56
N ARG A 41 -17.24 13.11 47.67
CA ARG A 41 -17.85 14.44 47.67
C ARG A 41 -17.17 15.37 46.66
N PRO A 42 -17.24 15.04 45.35
CA PRO A 42 -16.60 15.81 44.28
C PRO A 42 -17.06 17.27 44.21
N GLU A 43 -18.26 17.59 44.70
CA GLU A 43 -18.82 18.95 44.72
C GLU A 43 -17.88 19.95 45.41
N ILE A 44 -17.25 19.57 46.52
CA ILE A 44 -16.39 20.46 47.33
C ILE A 44 -15.16 20.89 46.53
N LEU A 45 -14.52 19.96 45.81
CA LEU A 45 -13.33 20.23 45.01
C LEU A 45 -13.64 20.93 43.68
N VAL A 46 -14.88 20.81 43.18
CA VAL A 46 -15.37 21.56 42.00
C VAL A 46 -15.67 23.02 42.39
N GLU A 47 -16.30 23.24 43.54
CA GLU A 47 -16.54 24.58 44.09
C GLU A 47 -15.23 25.28 44.47
N GLN A 48 -14.31 24.59 45.15
CA GLN A 48 -13.02 25.13 45.61
C GLN A 48 -11.86 24.83 44.65
N SER A 49 -12.09 25.02 43.33
CA SER A 49 -11.12 24.71 42.27
C SER A 49 -9.73 25.34 42.41
N TYR A 50 -9.61 26.46 43.15
CA TYR A 50 -8.33 27.09 43.48
C TYR A 50 -7.40 26.18 44.31
N ILE A 51 -7.94 25.26 45.12
CA ILE A 51 -7.16 24.29 45.89
C ILE A 51 -6.44 23.34 44.95
N VAL A 52 -7.15 22.77 43.97
CA VAL A 52 -6.57 21.89 42.95
C VAL A 52 -5.49 22.64 42.16
N ALA A 53 -5.73 23.89 41.77
CA ALA A 53 -4.74 24.71 41.09
C ALA A 53 -3.47 24.97 41.94
N GLY A 54 -3.64 25.25 43.24
CA GLY A 54 -2.51 25.40 44.18
C GLY A 54 -1.66 24.14 44.30
N ILE A 55 -2.31 22.97 44.42
CA ILE A 55 -1.63 21.67 44.49
C ILE A 55 -0.93 21.35 43.16
N VAL A 56 -1.56 21.61 42.01
CA VAL A 56 -0.95 21.45 40.68
C VAL A 56 0.32 22.31 40.54
N ASN A 57 0.30 23.56 41.02
CA ASN A 57 1.48 24.43 41.01
C ASN A 57 2.61 23.93 41.92
N LEU A 58 2.28 23.31 43.05
CA LEU A 58 3.23 22.79 44.04
C LEU A 58 3.86 21.46 43.59
N ILE A 59 3.07 20.57 42.98
CA ILE A 59 3.52 19.23 42.53
C ILE A 59 4.01 19.25 41.06
N ARG A 60 3.63 20.27 40.28
CA ARG A 60 3.92 20.42 38.83
C ARG A 60 3.42 19.26 37.97
N LYS A 61 2.37 18.57 38.42
CA LYS A 61 1.73 17.44 37.73
C LYS A 61 0.24 17.69 37.54
N ARG A 62 -0.32 17.16 36.45
CA ARG A 62 -1.73 17.35 36.09
C ARG A 62 -2.64 16.53 37.02
N ILE A 63 -3.46 17.21 37.82
CA ILE A 63 -4.43 16.55 38.72
C ILE A 63 -5.82 16.57 38.08
N VAL A 64 -6.55 15.46 38.22
CA VAL A 64 -7.95 15.31 37.82
C VAL A 64 -8.75 14.78 39.01
N VAL A 65 -9.83 15.48 39.36
CA VAL A 65 -10.75 15.02 40.40
C VAL A 65 -11.75 14.02 39.79
N ARG A 66 -11.91 12.87 40.43
CA ARG A 66 -12.81 11.78 40.03
C ARG A 66 -13.79 11.48 41.16
N SER A 67 -15.03 11.21 40.83
CA SER A 67 -16.02 10.71 41.79
C SER A 67 -15.79 9.23 42.05
N ASP A 68 -15.80 8.80 43.31
CA ASP A 68 -15.66 7.39 43.66
C ASP A 68 -16.82 6.56 43.06
N PRO A 69 -16.56 5.42 42.39
CA PRO A 69 -17.60 4.59 41.80
C PRO A 69 -18.71 4.16 42.79
N SER A 70 -18.40 4.03 44.09
CA SER A 70 -19.39 3.64 45.12
C SER A 70 -20.46 4.69 45.40
N VAL A 71 -20.26 5.95 45.00
CA VAL A 71 -21.25 7.04 45.20
C VAL A 71 -21.90 7.52 43.89
N ARG A 72 -21.49 6.98 42.74
CA ARG A 72 -22.12 7.31 41.44
C ARG A 72 -23.51 6.69 41.37
N LEU A 73 -24.50 7.47 40.94
CA LEU A 73 -25.82 6.91 40.63
C LEU A 73 -25.72 5.95 39.44
N ALA A 74 -26.61 4.95 39.40
CA ALA A 74 -26.76 4.08 38.24
C ALA A 74 -27.09 4.91 36.99
N GLU A 75 -26.53 4.53 35.84
CA GLU A 75 -26.59 5.32 34.60
C GLU A 75 -28.02 5.74 34.22
N LYS A 76 -29.01 4.85 34.36
CA LYS A 76 -30.43 5.13 34.08
C LYS A 76 -31.06 6.17 35.01
N ASP A 77 -30.70 6.16 36.30
CA ASP A 77 -31.19 7.16 37.26
C ASP A 77 -30.47 8.50 37.08
N ALA A 78 -29.17 8.46 36.78
CA ALA A 78 -28.40 9.65 36.42
C ALA A 78 -28.94 10.31 35.13
N GLU A 79 -29.28 9.52 34.10
CA GLU A 79 -29.88 9.98 32.86
C GLU A 79 -31.23 10.68 33.09
N ARG A 80 -32.13 10.07 33.89
CA ARG A 80 -33.39 10.70 34.30
C ARG A 80 -33.17 12.04 34.98
N ILE A 81 -32.26 12.09 35.97
CA ILE A 81 -31.94 13.31 36.73
C ILE A 81 -31.31 14.38 35.84
N ILE A 82 -30.46 14.00 34.87
CA ILE A 82 -29.89 14.96 33.90
C ILE A 82 -30.98 15.57 33.03
N HIS A 83 -32.00 14.81 32.61
CA HIS A 83 -33.16 15.33 31.88
C HIS A 83 -34.09 16.21 32.73
N GLU A 84 -34.04 16.11 34.07
CA GLU A 84 -34.76 17.00 35.00
C GLU A 84 -33.97 18.28 35.30
N ILE A 85 -32.63 18.20 35.40
CA ILE A 85 -31.74 19.34 35.70
C ILE A 85 -31.48 20.22 34.47
N VAL A 86 -31.28 19.62 33.29
CA VAL A 86 -30.92 20.36 32.08
C VAL A 86 -32.18 20.94 31.43
N PRO A 87 -32.23 22.27 31.15
CA PRO A 87 -33.38 22.89 30.50
C PRO A 87 -33.70 22.24 29.15
N ARG A 88 -34.99 22.00 28.86
CA ARG A 88 -35.43 21.33 27.61
C ARG A 88 -35.03 22.12 26.36
N GLU A 89 -34.92 23.44 26.49
CA GLU A 89 -34.47 24.39 25.47
C GLU A 89 -33.01 24.17 25.02
N ALA A 90 -32.22 23.44 25.82
CA ALA A 90 -30.86 23.07 25.49
C ALA A 90 -30.77 21.99 24.39
N GLU A 91 -31.85 21.19 24.23
CA GLU A 91 -31.99 20.10 23.27
C GLU A 91 -30.84 19.09 23.32
N ILE A 92 -30.81 18.25 24.36
CA ILE A 92 -29.92 17.09 24.44
C ILE A 92 -30.30 16.10 23.33
N THR A 93 -29.34 15.70 22.50
CA THR A 93 -29.52 14.69 21.44
C THR A 93 -29.05 13.31 21.86
N SER A 94 -28.02 13.24 22.70
CA SER A 94 -27.42 11.98 23.16
C SER A 94 -26.72 12.14 24.51
N ILE A 95 -26.86 11.11 25.33
CA ILE A 95 -26.17 10.94 26.60
C ILE A 95 -25.34 9.66 26.49
N SER A 96 -24.04 9.74 26.75
CA SER A 96 -23.15 8.57 26.78
C SER A 96 -22.22 8.65 27.97
N PHE A 97 -22.21 7.61 28.79
CA PHE A 97 -21.36 7.52 29.98
C PHE A 97 -19.95 7.02 29.60
N ASP A 98 -18.96 7.45 30.36
CA ASP A 98 -17.61 6.87 30.39
C ASP A 98 -17.35 6.42 31.85
N PRO A 99 -17.61 5.15 32.18
CA PRO A 99 -17.45 4.64 33.52
C PRO A 99 -15.99 4.69 34.00
N SER A 100 -15.03 4.60 33.08
CA SER A 100 -13.60 4.63 33.41
C SER A 100 -13.21 6.00 33.96
N LEU A 101 -13.55 7.05 33.21
CA LEU A 101 -13.27 8.43 33.62
C LEU A 101 -14.30 8.98 34.62
N GLY A 102 -15.41 8.28 34.88
CA GLY A 102 -16.53 8.80 35.67
C GLY A 102 -17.16 10.05 35.05
N GLU A 103 -17.09 10.17 33.72
CA GLU A 103 -17.62 11.28 32.95
C GLU A 103 -18.96 10.90 32.32
N VAL A 104 -19.88 11.85 32.21
CA VAL A 104 -21.09 11.73 31.40
C VAL A 104 -21.00 12.74 30.26
N ILE A 105 -20.91 12.23 29.03
CA ILE A 105 -20.81 13.04 27.83
C ILE A 105 -22.24 13.38 27.38
N LEU A 106 -22.53 14.67 27.29
CA LEU A 106 -23.85 15.19 26.91
C LEU A 106 -23.69 15.95 25.59
N ASP A 107 -24.22 15.42 24.49
CA ASP A 107 -24.28 16.16 23.24
C ASP A 107 -25.60 16.96 23.23
N ALA A 108 -25.51 18.29 23.19
CA ALA A 108 -26.66 19.19 23.17
C ALA A 108 -26.55 20.21 22.03
N LYS A 109 -27.67 20.59 21.38
CA LYS A 109 -27.62 21.59 20.30
C LYS A 109 -27.23 22.96 20.82
N LYS A 110 -27.70 23.33 22.02
CA LYS A 110 -27.39 24.61 22.70
C LYS A 110 -26.58 24.35 23.98
N PRO A 111 -25.28 23.97 23.88
CA PRO A 111 -24.49 23.54 25.03
C PRO A 111 -24.35 24.61 26.11
N GLY A 112 -24.39 25.90 25.77
CA GLY A 112 -24.37 27.00 26.74
C GLY A 112 -25.55 27.00 27.72
N LEU A 113 -26.73 26.53 27.29
CA LEU A 113 -27.89 26.38 28.19
C LEU A 113 -27.75 25.17 29.10
N ALA A 114 -27.18 24.07 28.59
CA ALA A 114 -26.91 22.88 29.39
C ALA A 114 -25.75 23.06 30.39
N ILE A 115 -24.80 23.97 30.13
CA ILE A 115 -23.75 24.36 31.08
C ILE A 115 -24.32 25.24 32.21
N GLY A 116 -25.28 26.12 31.89
CA GLY A 116 -25.85 27.10 32.80
C GLY A 116 -24.95 28.30 33.08
N LYS A 117 -25.52 29.36 33.67
CA LYS A 117 -24.75 30.56 34.06
C LYS A 117 -23.66 30.16 35.07
N ASN A 118 -22.42 30.57 34.82
CA ASN A 118 -21.23 30.24 35.62
C ASN A 118 -21.01 28.72 35.86
N GLY A 119 -21.59 27.83 35.04
CA GLY A 119 -21.47 26.39 35.22
C GLY A 119 -22.39 25.79 36.29
N ALA A 120 -23.40 26.54 36.78
CA ALA A 120 -24.30 26.07 37.84
C ALA A 120 -24.99 24.74 37.51
N THR A 121 -25.41 24.53 36.26
CA THR A 121 -26.04 23.27 35.82
C THR A 121 -25.03 22.11 35.84
N LEU A 122 -23.77 22.35 35.47
CA LEU A 122 -22.69 21.34 35.60
C LEU A 122 -22.48 20.95 37.07
N GLN A 123 -22.44 21.94 37.97
CA GLN A 123 -22.28 21.70 39.40
C GLN A 123 -23.46 20.91 39.98
N GLU A 124 -24.68 21.22 39.59
CA GLU A 124 -25.87 20.50 40.05
C GLU A 124 -25.93 19.05 39.54
N ILE A 125 -25.50 18.79 38.29
CA ILE A 125 -25.35 17.41 37.79
C ILE A 125 -24.32 16.64 38.63
N VAL A 126 -23.16 17.23 38.94
CA VAL A 126 -22.15 16.60 39.83
C VAL A 126 -22.71 16.38 41.24
N ARG A 127 -23.49 17.34 41.75
CA ARG A 127 -24.09 17.29 43.08
C ARG A 127 -25.09 16.15 43.21
N GLN A 128 -26.02 16.01 42.26
CA GLN A 128 -27.09 15.01 42.34
C GLN A 128 -26.66 13.62 41.84
N THR A 129 -25.96 13.54 40.70
CA THR A 129 -25.65 12.25 40.05
C THR A 129 -24.29 11.66 40.46
N ARG A 130 -23.40 12.52 40.97
CA ARG A 130 -21.96 12.28 41.15
C ARG A 130 -21.19 11.95 39.87
N TRP A 131 -21.80 12.03 38.69
CA TRP A 131 -21.09 11.94 37.41
C TRP A 131 -20.53 13.30 37.02
N ARG A 132 -19.37 13.32 36.33
CA ARG A 132 -18.76 14.55 35.85
C ARG A 132 -19.29 14.90 34.45
N PRO A 133 -20.11 15.96 34.26
CA PRO A 133 -20.65 16.30 32.96
C PRO A 133 -19.57 16.87 32.04
N ARG A 134 -19.50 16.32 30.82
CA ARG A 134 -18.72 16.83 29.70
C ARG A 134 -19.69 17.19 28.58
N ILE A 135 -20.08 18.45 28.53
CA ILE A 135 -21.03 18.94 27.53
C ILE A 135 -20.31 19.23 26.22
N LEU A 136 -20.77 18.58 25.16
CA LEU A 136 -20.35 18.78 23.78
C LEU A 136 -21.51 19.38 22.99
N ARG A 137 -21.22 19.99 21.84
CA ARG A 137 -22.26 20.34 20.89
C ARG A 137 -22.67 19.09 20.12
N SER A 138 -23.97 18.87 19.93
CA SER A 138 -24.48 17.85 19.00
C SER A 138 -23.86 18.03 17.62
N PRO A 139 -23.20 17.00 17.05
CA PRO A 139 -22.68 17.09 15.69
C PRO A 139 -23.86 17.23 14.71
N PRO A 140 -23.79 18.13 13.71
CA PRO A 140 -24.85 18.27 12.73
C PRO A 140 -25.07 17.02 11.87
N ILE A 141 -24.02 16.20 11.67
CA ILE A 141 -24.09 14.88 11.03
C ILE A 141 -23.50 13.85 12.01
N PRO A 142 -24.27 12.85 12.47
CA PRO A 142 -23.75 11.81 13.36
C PRO A 142 -22.81 10.84 12.62
N SER A 143 -21.62 10.61 13.15
CA SER A 143 -20.67 9.59 12.64
C SER A 143 -20.95 8.22 13.26
N LYS A 144 -21.06 7.20 12.41
CA LYS A 144 -21.20 5.79 12.84
C LYS A 144 -19.91 5.30 13.53
N ILE A 145 -18.74 5.73 13.03
CA ILE A 145 -17.44 5.37 13.62
C ILE A 145 -17.28 5.95 15.02
N VAL A 146 -17.61 7.24 15.23
CA VAL A 146 -17.53 7.87 16.56
C VAL A 146 -18.51 7.21 17.55
N ALA A 147 -19.73 6.91 17.12
CA ALA A 147 -20.71 6.20 17.94
C ALA A 147 -20.23 4.80 18.34
N HIS A 148 -19.68 4.04 17.39
CA HIS A 148 -19.14 2.70 17.62
C HIS A 148 -17.95 2.73 18.60
N MET A 149 -17.02 3.68 18.45
CA MET A 149 -15.92 3.86 19.39
C MET A 149 -16.38 4.22 20.81
N ARG A 150 -17.35 5.15 20.95
CA ARG A 150 -17.91 5.50 22.27
C ARG A 150 -18.57 4.29 22.94
N HIS A 151 -19.35 3.51 22.19
CA HIS A 151 -19.97 2.28 22.69
C HIS A 151 -18.92 1.25 23.13
N TYR A 152 -17.86 1.08 22.34
CA TYR A 152 -16.79 0.14 22.64
C TYR A 152 -15.98 0.53 23.90
N LEU A 153 -15.65 1.82 24.07
CA LEU A 153 -14.99 2.34 25.28
C LEU A 153 -15.86 2.22 26.53
N HIS A 154 -17.19 2.31 26.41
CA HIS A 154 -18.13 2.06 27.50
C HIS A 154 -18.17 0.58 27.88
N ALA A 155 -18.29 -0.32 26.88
CA ALA A 155 -18.35 -1.76 27.10
C ALA A 155 -17.10 -2.33 27.80
N GLU A 156 -15.91 -1.89 27.37
CA GLU A 156 -14.61 -2.35 27.90
C GLU A 156 -14.05 -1.43 29.01
N SER A 157 -14.89 -0.63 29.67
CA SER A 157 -14.45 0.41 30.62
C SER A 157 -13.55 -0.12 31.75
N LYS A 158 -13.75 -1.38 32.17
CA LYS A 158 -12.93 -2.04 33.21
C LYS A 158 -11.50 -2.33 32.75
N GLU A 159 -11.33 -2.72 31.49
CA GLU A 159 -9.98 -2.92 30.94
C GLU A 159 -9.34 -1.57 30.62
N ARG A 160 -10.12 -0.60 30.15
CA ARG A 160 -9.66 0.79 30.00
C ARG A 160 -9.15 1.39 31.31
N ASP A 161 -9.82 1.16 32.45
CA ASP A 161 -9.35 1.54 33.79
C ASP A 161 -7.98 0.92 34.12
N ARG A 162 -7.82 -0.38 33.81
CA ARG A 162 -6.58 -1.12 34.05
C ARG A 162 -5.44 -0.59 33.18
N ILE A 163 -5.68 -0.39 31.89
CA ILE A 163 -4.73 0.21 30.94
C ILE A 163 -4.31 1.60 31.42
N LEU A 164 -5.26 2.48 31.75
CA LEU A 164 -4.95 3.82 32.25
C LEU A 164 -4.11 3.78 33.53
N ARG A 165 -4.41 2.89 34.48
CA ARG A 165 -3.58 2.72 35.68
C ARG A 165 -2.16 2.25 35.35
N THR A 166 -2.02 1.20 34.55
CA THR A 166 -0.71 0.67 34.13
C THR A 166 0.12 1.73 33.41
N VAL A 167 -0.48 2.48 32.48
CA VAL A 167 0.18 3.59 31.78
C VAL A 167 0.58 4.70 32.76
N GLY A 168 -0.29 5.07 33.70
CA GLY A 168 0.02 6.08 34.71
C GLY A 168 1.18 5.68 35.62
N GLU A 169 1.21 4.43 36.09
CA GLU A 169 2.32 3.92 36.89
C GLU A 169 3.64 3.84 36.11
N ARG A 170 3.60 3.57 34.79
CA ARG A 170 4.78 3.70 33.91
C ARG A 170 5.23 5.16 33.78
N ILE A 171 4.34 6.11 33.54
CA ILE A 171 4.67 7.54 33.33
C ILE A 171 5.27 8.19 34.58
N PHE A 172 4.75 7.86 35.77
CA PHE A 172 5.17 8.48 37.03
C PHE A 172 6.12 7.59 37.85
N ARG A 173 6.81 6.63 37.21
CA ARG A 173 7.89 5.86 37.85
C ARG A 173 9.04 6.78 38.32
N PRO A 174 9.76 6.42 39.40
CA PRO A 174 10.99 7.12 39.78
C PRO A 174 12.04 6.95 38.67
N MET A 175 12.66 8.05 38.23
CA MET A 175 13.78 7.99 37.29
C MET A 175 14.97 7.27 37.94
N VAL A 176 15.52 6.26 37.25
CA VAL A 176 16.74 5.56 37.65
C VAL A 176 17.97 6.31 37.16
N TYR A 177 17.87 6.92 35.99
CA TYR A 177 18.94 7.71 35.38
C TYR A 177 18.54 9.19 35.23
N GLY A 178 19.50 10.09 35.38
CA GLY A 178 19.28 11.50 35.04
C GLY A 178 19.14 11.69 33.51
N ALA A 179 18.18 12.53 33.10
CA ALA A 179 18.06 12.99 31.71
C ALA A 179 19.42 13.53 31.21
N GLY A 180 19.89 13.00 30.07
CA GLY A 180 21.27 13.23 29.64
C GLY A 180 21.51 12.94 28.17
N ASP A 181 21.72 11.66 27.84
CA ASP A 181 21.97 11.22 26.47
C ASP A 181 20.64 11.13 25.72
N ILE A 182 20.43 11.99 24.70
CA ILE A 182 19.20 12.03 23.90
C ILE A 182 19.53 11.62 22.47
N ARG A 183 18.79 10.62 21.96
CA ARG A 183 19.02 10.00 20.66
C ARG A 183 17.75 9.93 19.84
N ILE A 184 17.90 10.04 18.52
CA ILE A 184 16.86 9.70 17.55
C ILE A 184 17.42 8.60 16.66
N THR A 185 16.70 7.49 16.52
CA THR A 185 17.00 6.42 15.56
C THR A 185 15.96 6.44 14.44
N ALA A 186 16.40 6.56 13.19
CA ALA A 186 15.54 6.48 12.02
C ALA A 186 15.09 5.03 11.78
N LEU A 187 13.81 4.71 11.98
CA LEU A 187 13.28 3.35 11.74
C LEU A 187 12.58 3.22 10.37
N GLY A 188 12.14 4.33 9.78
CA GLY A 188 11.60 4.41 8.43
C GLY A 188 11.10 5.81 8.08
N GLY A 189 10.90 6.10 6.79
CA GLY A 189 10.50 7.41 6.29
C GLY A 189 11.65 8.41 6.20
N PHE A 190 12.91 7.95 6.07
CA PHE A 190 14.08 8.81 5.88
C PHE A 190 14.76 8.52 4.53
N GLN A 191 14.94 9.56 3.72
CA GLN A 191 15.34 9.48 2.30
C GLN A 191 14.38 8.68 1.39
N GLU A 192 13.18 8.38 1.89
CA GLU A 192 12.07 7.71 1.21
C GLU A 192 10.73 8.36 1.60
N VAL A 193 9.63 7.93 0.97
CA VAL A 193 8.26 8.21 1.37
C VAL A 193 7.62 6.89 1.81
N GLY A 194 6.86 6.87 2.90
CA GLY A 194 6.35 5.64 3.54
C GLY A 194 7.22 5.12 4.70
N ARG A 195 6.67 4.18 5.50
CA ARG A 195 7.18 3.65 6.79
C ARG A 195 7.62 4.70 7.80
N SER A 196 7.07 5.90 7.72
CA SER A 196 7.32 6.98 8.66
C SER A 196 7.28 6.45 10.08
N SER A 197 8.46 6.40 10.69
CA SER A 197 8.67 5.85 12.02
C SER A 197 10.06 6.20 12.53
N LEU A 198 10.12 6.83 13.71
CA LEU A 198 11.36 7.22 14.33
C LEU A 198 11.29 7.02 15.84
N LEU A 199 12.36 6.50 16.42
CA LEU A 199 12.44 6.20 17.84
C LEU A 199 13.26 7.28 18.55
N VAL A 200 12.62 8.00 19.46
CA VAL A 200 13.27 8.95 20.37
C VAL A 200 13.61 8.21 21.65
N GLN A 201 14.88 8.25 22.04
CA GLN A 201 15.41 7.53 23.21
C GLN A 201 16.12 8.50 24.14
N THR A 202 15.82 8.39 25.44
CA THR A 202 16.62 8.98 26.52
C THR A 202 17.37 7.86 27.25
N ARG A 203 17.92 8.12 28.44
CA ARG A 203 18.44 7.06 29.32
C ARG A 203 17.35 6.35 30.11
N GLU A 204 16.15 6.92 30.16
CA GLU A 204 15.03 6.46 30.97
C GLU A 204 13.85 6.00 30.09
N SER A 205 13.70 6.55 28.89
CA SER A 205 12.46 6.42 28.11
C SER A 205 12.62 6.23 26.61
N HIS A 206 11.63 5.55 26.01
CA HIS A 206 11.55 5.22 24.59
C HIS A 206 10.19 5.64 24.02
N VAL A 207 10.20 6.48 22.98
CA VAL A 207 8.97 7.02 22.36
C VAL A 207 9.06 6.88 20.84
N LEU A 208 8.08 6.20 20.24
CA LEU A 208 7.98 6.00 18.80
C LEU A 208 7.09 7.10 18.18
N LEU A 209 7.60 7.89 17.23
CA LEU A 209 6.76 8.78 16.41
C LEU A 209 6.49 8.12 15.07
N ASP A 210 5.21 7.98 14.76
CA ASP A 210 4.60 7.20 13.69
C ASP A 210 5.01 5.72 13.65
N CYS A 211 4.05 4.89 13.25
CA CYS A 211 4.26 3.48 12.92
C CYS A 211 3.60 3.22 11.56
N GLY A 212 3.96 4.06 10.60
CA GLY A 212 3.49 3.95 9.23
C GLY A 212 3.95 2.63 8.61
N ILE A 213 3.17 2.15 7.65
CA ILE A 213 3.62 1.15 6.69
C ILE A 213 4.40 1.90 5.59
N ASN A 214 5.52 1.37 5.09
CA ASN A 214 6.04 1.72 3.76
C ASN A 214 5.26 0.90 2.81
N PRO A 215 4.84 1.49 1.70
CA PRO A 215 4.57 0.56 0.62
C PRO A 215 5.20 0.97 -0.72
N GLY A 216 6.39 1.58 -0.66
CA GLY A 216 7.41 1.39 -1.71
C GLY A 216 7.56 -0.07 -2.20
N SER A 217 7.18 -1.09 -1.41
CA SER A 217 8.14 -1.85 -0.59
C SER A 217 7.41 -2.96 0.18
N THR A 218 7.28 -4.15 -0.40
CA THR A 218 6.51 -5.29 0.12
C THR A 218 7.32 -6.23 1.05
N ASN A 219 8.30 -5.74 1.82
CA ASN A 219 9.22 -6.58 2.62
C ASN A 219 8.91 -6.40 4.10
N PRO A 220 8.73 -7.40 4.97
CA PRO A 220 8.68 -7.15 6.41
C PRO A 220 9.83 -6.26 6.95
N ILE A 221 11.01 -6.23 6.33
CA ILE A 221 12.13 -5.34 6.70
C ILE A 221 12.06 -3.93 6.05
N GLU A 222 11.26 -3.73 4.99
CA GLU A 222 11.13 -2.42 4.31
C GLU A 222 9.72 -1.86 4.07
N ALA A 223 8.69 -2.71 4.00
CA ALA A 223 7.27 -2.43 4.27
C ALA A 223 7.05 -1.89 5.67
N LEU A 224 7.84 -2.35 6.62
CA LEU A 224 7.66 -2.03 8.02
C LEU A 224 8.74 -1.04 8.45
N PRO A 225 8.47 -0.25 9.50
CA PRO A 225 9.52 0.32 10.31
C PRO A 225 10.49 -0.77 10.75
N ARG A 226 11.76 -0.41 10.95
CA ARG A 226 12.79 -1.30 11.47
C ARG A 226 12.61 -1.60 12.97
N LEU A 227 11.48 -2.21 13.34
CA LEU A 227 11.19 -2.71 14.68
C LEU A 227 12.07 -3.92 15.06
N ASP A 228 12.84 -4.44 14.10
CA ASP A 228 13.91 -5.43 14.29
C ASP A 228 15.27 -4.77 14.65
N ALA A 229 15.36 -3.44 14.69
CA ALA A 229 16.57 -2.73 15.06
C ALA A 229 16.96 -3.05 16.53
N PRO A 230 18.24 -3.34 16.85
CA PRO A 230 18.68 -3.59 18.24
C PRO A 230 18.42 -2.43 19.22
N GLN A 231 18.12 -1.24 18.70
CA GLN A 231 17.74 -0.05 19.47
C GLN A 231 16.25 -0.01 19.84
N PHE A 232 15.41 -0.81 19.17
CA PHE A 232 13.97 -0.91 19.42
C PHE A 232 13.68 -2.14 20.27
N ASP A 233 12.94 -1.93 21.35
CA ASP A 233 12.43 -2.97 22.24
C ASP A 233 10.96 -2.64 22.52
N LEU A 234 10.07 -3.61 22.30
CA LEU A 234 8.62 -3.42 22.43
C LEU A 234 8.21 -3.32 23.91
N ASP A 235 8.89 -4.06 24.79
CA ASP A 235 8.61 -4.08 26.24
C ASP A 235 9.11 -2.80 26.93
N ALA A 236 10.14 -2.16 26.36
CA ALA A 236 10.69 -0.89 26.84
C ALA A 236 9.97 0.36 26.29
N LEU A 237 9.01 0.20 25.38
CA LEU A 237 8.36 1.31 24.67
C LEU A 237 7.32 2.03 25.55
N ASP A 238 7.63 3.24 26.01
CA ASP A 238 6.74 4.03 26.88
C ASP A 238 5.50 4.55 26.15
N ALA A 239 5.62 4.88 24.85
CA ALA A 239 4.56 5.54 24.09
C ALA A 239 4.75 5.43 22.57
N VAL A 240 3.64 5.34 21.84
CA VAL A 240 3.55 5.56 20.40
C VAL A 240 2.79 6.87 20.14
N ILE A 241 3.25 7.70 19.21
CA ILE A 241 2.61 8.95 18.81
C ILE A 241 2.27 8.88 17.33
N ILE A 242 1.02 9.17 16.94
CA ILE A 242 0.56 9.15 15.55
C ILE A 242 0.23 10.56 15.07
N SER A 243 0.90 11.01 13.99
CA SER A 243 0.74 12.33 13.39
C SER A 243 -0.57 12.45 12.59
N HIS A 244 -0.86 11.47 11.73
CA HIS A 244 -2.02 11.40 10.82
C HIS A 244 -2.26 9.94 10.33
N ALA A 245 -2.97 9.69 9.22
CA ALA A 245 -3.67 8.39 8.97
C ALA A 245 -3.49 7.65 7.59
N HIS A 246 -2.41 7.77 6.81
CA HIS A 246 -2.29 7.28 5.39
C HIS A 246 -1.66 5.86 5.10
N LEU A 247 -1.75 5.34 3.82
CA LEU A 247 -1.35 3.99 3.26
C LEU A 247 -1.16 3.88 1.68
N ASP A 248 -0.04 3.36 1.11
CA ASP A 248 0.34 3.48 -0.36
C ASP A 248 1.28 2.38 -1.07
N HIS A 249 0.84 1.33 -1.86
CA HIS A 249 1.72 0.19 -2.39
C HIS A 249 1.99 -0.17 -3.90
N CYS A 250 3.25 -0.41 -4.45
CA CYS A 250 3.52 -0.67 -5.95
C CYS A 250 4.87 -1.28 -6.63
N LEU A 251 4.82 -1.67 -7.96
CA LEU A 251 5.79 -2.23 -9.01
C LEU A 251 5.71 -1.54 -10.43
N HIS A 252 6.58 -1.77 -11.43
CA HIS A 252 6.38 -1.19 -12.81
C HIS A 252 5.14 -1.70 -13.59
N PRO A 253 4.35 -0.85 -14.30
CA PRO A 253 3.10 -1.22 -14.98
C PRO A 253 3.23 -2.28 -16.09
N ASN A 254 4.34 -2.28 -16.83
CA ASN A 254 4.62 -3.32 -17.83
C ASN A 254 5.10 -4.66 -17.25
N ALA A 255 5.08 -4.87 -15.92
CA ALA A 255 5.34 -6.19 -15.35
C ALA A 255 4.23 -7.17 -15.78
N TYR A 256 4.60 -8.36 -16.23
CA TYR A 256 3.68 -9.40 -16.70
C TYR A 256 3.25 -10.30 -15.55
N VAL A 257 1.96 -10.30 -15.22
CA VAL A 257 1.35 -11.18 -14.23
C VAL A 257 0.70 -12.34 -14.97
N GLN A 258 0.90 -13.55 -14.45
CA GLN A 258 0.28 -14.77 -14.98
C GLN A 258 -0.91 -15.10 -14.07
N LEU A 259 -2.12 -15.14 -14.64
CA LEU A 259 -3.36 -15.46 -13.92
C LEU A 259 -3.53 -16.97 -13.77
N SER A 260 -4.42 -17.40 -12.86
CA SER A 260 -4.78 -18.81 -12.64
C SER A 260 -5.55 -19.42 -13.82
N SER A 261 -6.22 -18.59 -14.63
CA SER A 261 -6.75 -18.98 -15.95
C SER A 261 -5.65 -19.33 -16.96
N GLY A 262 -4.39 -19.06 -16.61
CA GLY A 262 -3.22 -19.19 -17.46
C GLY A 262 -2.95 -17.99 -18.36
N GLU A 263 -3.86 -17.01 -18.43
CA GLU A 263 -3.66 -15.76 -19.17
C GLU A 263 -2.42 -15.00 -18.65
N VAL A 264 -1.68 -14.37 -19.56
CA VAL A 264 -0.54 -13.51 -19.22
C VAL A 264 -0.90 -12.09 -19.62
N THR A 265 -1.06 -11.22 -18.62
CA THR A 265 -1.44 -9.81 -18.79
C THR A 265 -0.41 -8.90 -18.12
N ARG A 266 -0.53 -7.58 -18.27
CA ARG A 266 0.30 -6.62 -17.53
C ARG A 266 -0.32 -6.33 -16.18
N ILE A 267 0.48 -6.00 -15.16
CA ILE A 267 -0.02 -5.68 -13.81
C ILE A 267 -0.98 -4.48 -13.80
N CYS A 268 -0.79 -3.50 -14.70
CA CYS A 268 -1.75 -2.40 -14.91
C CYS A 268 -3.05 -2.83 -15.60
N ASP A 269 -3.06 -4.00 -16.24
CA ASP A 269 -4.18 -4.58 -16.99
C ASP A 269 -4.78 -5.83 -16.29
N VAL A 270 -4.51 -6.03 -14.99
CA VAL A 270 -5.11 -7.10 -14.16
C VAL A 270 -6.40 -6.59 -13.52
N PRO A 271 -7.58 -7.15 -13.87
CA PRO A 271 -8.83 -6.82 -13.18
C PRO A 271 -8.84 -7.30 -11.73
N THR A 272 -9.41 -6.48 -10.84
CA THR A 272 -9.77 -6.90 -9.48
C THR A 272 -10.79 -8.04 -9.53
N GLY A 273 -10.53 -9.11 -8.80
CA GLY A 273 -11.33 -10.34 -8.75
C GLY A 273 -10.76 -11.50 -9.57
N GLU A 274 -9.76 -11.27 -10.44
CA GLU A 274 -9.10 -12.36 -11.17
C GLU A 274 -8.30 -13.27 -10.23
N MET A 275 -8.44 -14.58 -10.41
CA MET A 275 -7.65 -15.59 -9.71
C MET A 275 -6.21 -15.57 -10.21
N ILE A 276 -5.24 -15.49 -9.33
CA ILE A 276 -3.81 -15.59 -9.65
C ILE A 276 -3.06 -16.54 -8.69
N PRO A 277 -2.02 -17.25 -9.17
CA PRO A 277 -1.18 -18.11 -8.35
C PRO A 277 -0.38 -17.32 -7.31
N ALA A 278 -0.39 -17.81 -6.07
CA ALA A 278 0.36 -17.33 -4.92
C ALA A 278 1.11 -18.49 -4.24
N VAL A 279 2.21 -18.22 -3.53
CA VAL A 279 3.00 -19.24 -2.82
C VAL A 279 2.77 -19.17 -1.31
N ASN A 280 2.38 -20.30 -0.71
CA ASN A 280 2.22 -20.39 0.74
C ASN A 280 3.58 -20.48 1.46
N PHE A 281 4.19 -19.33 1.76
CA PHE A 281 5.47 -19.29 2.51
C PHE A 281 5.34 -19.66 3.99
N ASN A 282 4.12 -19.71 4.54
CA ASN A 282 3.86 -19.92 5.97
C ASN A 282 3.81 -21.41 6.36
N ASP A 283 3.35 -22.30 5.47
CA ASP A 283 3.33 -23.75 5.75
C ASP A 283 3.89 -24.60 4.59
N THR A 284 3.18 -24.67 3.46
CA THR A 284 3.37 -25.76 2.48
C THR A 284 4.51 -25.53 1.48
N LEU A 285 4.86 -24.28 1.18
CA LEU A 285 5.68 -23.87 0.03
C LEU A 285 5.12 -24.37 -1.32
N GLN A 286 3.81 -24.54 -1.40
CA GLN A 286 3.08 -24.89 -2.62
C GLN A 286 2.37 -23.68 -3.22
N LEU A 287 1.90 -23.83 -4.46
CA LEU A 287 1.09 -22.84 -5.16
C LEU A 287 -0.38 -23.02 -4.77
N GLU A 288 -1.06 -21.90 -4.55
CA GLU A 288 -2.50 -21.80 -4.31
C GLU A 288 -3.05 -20.73 -5.26
N ASP A 289 -4.18 -21.00 -5.91
CA ASP A 289 -4.84 -20.04 -6.80
C ASP A 289 -5.79 -19.15 -6.00
N VAL A 290 -5.61 -17.83 -6.08
CA VAL A 290 -6.35 -16.89 -5.23
C VAL A 290 -6.65 -15.57 -5.92
N ALA A 291 -7.86 -15.03 -5.72
CA ALA A 291 -8.23 -13.76 -6.34
C ALA A 291 -7.31 -12.61 -5.89
N CYS A 292 -7.16 -11.62 -6.76
CA CYS A 292 -6.33 -10.45 -6.54
C CYS A 292 -7.15 -9.15 -6.63
N ILE A 293 -6.65 -8.11 -5.97
CA ILE A 293 -7.20 -6.76 -6.01
C ILE A 293 -6.10 -5.83 -6.49
N GLN A 294 -6.32 -5.22 -7.64
CA GLN A 294 -5.39 -4.23 -8.16
C GLN A 294 -5.43 -2.99 -7.25
N ARG A 295 -4.32 -2.74 -6.54
CA ARG A 295 -4.04 -1.41 -6.01
C ARG A 295 -3.72 -0.57 -7.23
N GLY A 296 -4.74 0.16 -7.69
CA GLY A 296 -4.60 1.14 -8.76
C GLY A 296 -3.40 2.04 -8.49
N GLY A 297 -2.71 2.44 -9.56
CA GLY A 297 -1.28 2.73 -9.45
C GLY A 297 -0.90 3.82 -8.46
N ILE A 298 0.40 3.93 -8.17
CA ILE A 298 0.99 4.89 -7.23
C ILE A 298 2.17 5.58 -7.90
N SER A 299 2.55 6.77 -7.43
CA SER A 299 3.60 7.59 -8.08
C SER A 299 4.89 6.80 -8.27
N ALA A 300 5.39 6.74 -9.51
CA ALA A 300 6.68 6.10 -9.76
C ALA A 300 7.78 6.98 -9.16
N PRO A 301 8.70 6.40 -8.36
CA PRO A 301 9.86 7.14 -7.92
C PRO A 301 10.70 7.57 -9.12
N THR A 302 11.46 8.65 -8.98
CA THR A 302 12.28 9.20 -10.09
C THR A 302 13.24 8.17 -10.71
N VAL A 303 13.63 7.18 -9.91
CA VAL A 303 14.54 6.08 -10.23
C VAL A 303 13.85 4.74 -9.96
N MET A 304 13.97 3.81 -10.89
CA MET A 304 13.55 2.41 -10.73
C MET A 304 14.75 1.48 -10.91
N LEU A 305 14.62 0.23 -10.45
CA LEU A 305 15.63 -0.80 -10.64
C LEU A 305 15.10 -1.87 -11.60
N GLU A 306 15.86 -2.15 -12.65
CA GLU A 306 15.70 -3.37 -13.44
C GLU A 306 16.59 -4.46 -12.82
N VAL A 307 15.95 -5.38 -12.09
CA VAL A 307 16.60 -6.55 -11.50
C VAL A 307 16.58 -7.68 -12.52
N ARG A 308 17.76 -8.19 -12.89
CA ARG A 308 17.95 -9.28 -13.86
C ARG A 308 18.51 -10.52 -13.16
N THR A 309 17.87 -11.67 -13.36
CA THR A 309 18.44 -12.99 -13.06
C THR A 309 18.89 -13.66 -14.36
N LYS A 310 19.41 -14.89 -14.27
CA LYS A 310 19.78 -15.67 -15.46
C LYS A 310 18.63 -15.89 -16.43
N THR A 311 17.39 -15.98 -15.97
CA THR A 311 16.22 -16.21 -16.83
C THR A 311 15.25 -15.04 -16.85
N LYS A 312 15.08 -14.33 -15.72
CA LYS A 312 14.04 -13.31 -15.52
C LYS A 312 14.61 -11.90 -15.53
N ARG A 313 13.73 -10.93 -15.78
CA ARG A 313 13.97 -9.53 -15.42
C ARG A 313 12.67 -8.90 -14.97
N VAL A 314 12.73 -7.97 -14.03
CA VAL A 314 11.57 -7.17 -13.62
C VAL A 314 12.03 -5.74 -13.31
N LYS A 315 11.18 -4.77 -13.65
CA LYS A 315 11.35 -3.36 -13.28
C LYS A 315 10.52 -3.09 -12.03
N VAL A 316 11.12 -2.56 -10.99
CA VAL A 316 10.46 -2.32 -9.71
C VAL A 316 10.97 -1.03 -9.05
N THR A 317 10.26 -0.52 -8.03
CA THR A 317 10.79 0.60 -7.23
C THR A 317 12.04 0.13 -6.47
N PRO A 318 12.96 1.02 -6.04
CA PRO A 318 14.16 0.62 -5.33
C PRO A 318 13.87 -0.10 -3.99
N GLU A 319 12.79 0.29 -3.33
CA GLU A 319 12.31 -0.30 -2.08
C GLU A 319 11.54 -1.62 -2.30
N HIS A 320 11.09 -1.89 -3.54
CA HIS A 320 10.30 -3.07 -3.87
C HIS A 320 11.11 -4.36 -3.63
N PRO A 321 10.54 -5.47 -3.14
CA PRO A 321 11.34 -6.56 -2.63
C PRO A 321 10.95 -7.97 -3.09
N PHE A 322 11.89 -8.85 -2.82
CA PHE A 322 11.93 -10.21 -3.30
C PHE A 322 12.16 -11.16 -2.14
N PHE A 323 11.49 -12.30 -2.16
CA PHE A 323 11.92 -13.42 -1.32
C PHE A 323 13.27 -13.92 -1.84
N THR A 324 14.23 -14.02 -0.95
CA THR A 324 15.59 -14.50 -1.22
C THR A 324 15.94 -15.65 -0.30
N PHE A 325 16.95 -16.45 -0.65
CA PHE A 325 17.35 -17.60 0.17
C PHE A 325 18.85 -17.56 0.49
N ASN A 326 19.18 -17.39 1.77
CA ASN A 326 20.56 -17.25 2.26
C ASN A 326 21.32 -18.60 2.37
N GLY A 327 20.67 -19.71 2.00
CA GLY A 327 21.18 -21.08 2.13
C GLY A 327 20.68 -21.83 3.37
N ARG A 328 19.92 -21.19 4.26
CA ARG A 328 19.28 -21.78 5.46
C ARG A 328 17.81 -21.35 5.60
N ASP A 329 17.55 -20.06 5.41
CA ASP A 329 16.28 -19.38 5.66
C ASP A 329 15.86 -18.56 4.43
N ILE A 330 14.55 -18.41 4.26
CA ILE A 330 13.97 -17.48 3.27
C ILE A 330 13.92 -16.11 3.95
N GLU A 331 14.59 -15.13 3.36
CA GLU A 331 14.71 -13.75 3.85
C GLU A 331 14.19 -12.83 2.75
N ILE A 332 13.42 -11.80 3.12
CA ILE A 332 12.91 -10.87 2.12
C ILE A 332 13.89 -9.69 2.02
N LYS A 333 14.34 -9.38 0.79
CA LYS A 333 15.31 -8.30 0.50
C LYS A 333 14.73 -7.32 -0.53
N PRO A 334 14.96 -6.01 -0.36
CA PRO A 334 14.56 -5.01 -1.32
C PRO A 334 15.50 -4.94 -2.53
N ALA A 335 14.98 -4.46 -3.66
CA ALA A 335 15.68 -4.38 -4.94
C ALA A 335 17.00 -3.63 -4.82
N LYS A 336 17.04 -2.52 -4.07
CA LYS A 336 18.24 -1.70 -3.83
C LYS A 336 19.33 -2.39 -3.00
N SER A 337 18.97 -3.38 -2.18
CA SER A 337 19.90 -4.12 -1.32
C SER A 337 20.27 -5.50 -1.87
N LEU A 338 19.67 -5.90 -3.00
CA LEU A 338 20.14 -7.05 -3.76
C LEU A 338 21.55 -6.81 -4.28
N LYS A 339 22.32 -7.88 -4.39
CA LYS A 339 23.66 -7.88 -5.00
C LYS A 339 23.74 -8.98 -6.05
N GLU A 340 24.63 -8.83 -7.02
CA GLU A 340 24.95 -9.93 -7.94
C GLU A 340 25.38 -11.17 -7.13
N GLY A 341 24.72 -12.30 -7.41
CA GLY A 341 24.88 -13.54 -6.64
C GLY A 341 23.89 -13.74 -5.47
N ASP A 342 23.05 -12.77 -5.11
CA ASP A 342 21.88 -13.04 -4.25
C ASP A 342 20.86 -13.91 -5.00
N TYR A 343 20.16 -14.80 -4.28
CA TYR A 343 19.26 -15.78 -4.89
C TYR A 343 17.79 -15.42 -4.70
N LEU A 344 17.08 -15.05 -5.76
CA LEU A 344 15.65 -14.71 -5.75
C LEU A 344 14.75 -15.93 -5.96
N SER A 345 13.55 -15.90 -5.39
CA SER A 345 12.50 -16.89 -5.64
C SER A 345 11.87 -16.73 -7.03
N THR A 346 11.77 -17.83 -7.77
CA THR A 346 11.10 -17.95 -9.08
C THR A 346 10.36 -19.28 -9.13
N LEU A 347 9.49 -19.50 -10.11
CA LEU A 347 8.87 -20.81 -10.33
C LEU A 347 9.64 -21.68 -11.32
N ARG A 348 9.73 -22.98 -11.02
CA ARG A 348 10.26 -24.02 -11.92
C ARG A 348 9.21 -24.56 -12.88
N PHE A 349 7.98 -24.67 -12.38
CA PHE A 349 6.82 -25.24 -13.04
C PHE A 349 5.58 -24.61 -12.42
N ILE A 350 4.52 -24.50 -13.23
CA ILE A 350 3.17 -24.14 -12.79
C ILE A 350 2.21 -24.99 -13.60
N ASP A 351 1.29 -25.67 -12.92
CA ASP A 351 0.32 -26.52 -13.59
C ASP A 351 -0.91 -25.69 -13.98
N PHE A 352 -1.39 -25.91 -15.20
CA PHE A 352 -2.59 -25.29 -15.73
C PHE A 352 -3.21 -26.28 -16.70
N GLU A 353 -4.38 -26.82 -16.38
CA GLU A 353 -5.06 -27.78 -17.27
C GLU A 353 -5.43 -27.14 -18.62
N GLY A 354 -5.87 -25.87 -18.58
CA GLY A 354 -6.31 -25.09 -19.73
C GLY A 354 -7.63 -25.59 -20.31
N GLU A 355 -8.27 -24.76 -21.12
CA GLU A 355 -9.60 -25.06 -21.68
C GLU A 355 -9.66 -24.72 -23.17
N ARG A 356 -10.52 -25.39 -23.93
CA ARG A 356 -10.74 -25.03 -25.34
C ARG A 356 -11.35 -23.64 -25.46
N GLN A 357 -10.70 -22.80 -26.26
CA GLN A 357 -11.10 -21.43 -26.50
C GLN A 357 -12.02 -21.34 -27.71
N ARG A 358 -12.93 -20.35 -27.71
CA ARG A 358 -13.73 -20.01 -28.88
C ARG A 358 -12.96 -19.05 -29.78
N PHE A 359 -12.99 -19.29 -31.08
CA PHE A 359 -12.48 -18.37 -32.10
C PHE A 359 -13.64 -17.61 -32.78
N PRO A 360 -13.38 -16.50 -33.51
CA PRO A 360 -14.43 -15.73 -34.18
C PRO A 360 -15.26 -16.59 -35.13
N GLU A 361 -16.57 -16.35 -35.15
CA GLU A 361 -17.52 -17.09 -35.97
C GLU A 361 -17.50 -16.60 -37.42
N GLU A 362 -16.66 -17.24 -38.24
CA GLU A 362 -16.62 -17.06 -39.69
C GLU A 362 -17.05 -18.36 -40.38
N VAL A 363 -17.86 -18.22 -41.43
CA VAL A 363 -18.46 -19.37 -42.14
C VAL A 363 -17.36 -20.19 -42.81
N ALA A 364 -17.32 -21.48 -42.48
CA ALA A 364 -16.33 -22.49 -42.88
C ALA A 364 -14.97 -22.47 -42.15
N PHE A 365 -14.79 -21.69 -41.08
CA PHE A 365 -13.58 -21.71 -40.25
C PHE A 365 -13.80 -22.38 -38.88
N PRO A 366 -12.74 -22.86 -38.19
CA PRO A 366 -12.88 -23.47 -36.86
C PRO A 366 -13.39 -22.48 -35.81
N SER A 367 -14.55 -22.78 -35.21
CA SER A 367 -15.16 -21.96 -34.14
C SER A 367 -14.51 -22.15 -32.77
N PHE A 368 -13.62 -23.16 -32.63
CA PHE A 368 -12.92 -23.50 -31.38
C PHE A 368 -11.45 -23.78 -31.64
N SER A 369 -10.63 -23.68 -30.59
CA SER A 369 -9.22 -24.07 -30.60
C SER A 369 -9.05 -25.58 -30.79
N ASP A 370 -7.99 -25.91 -31.52
CA ASP A 370 -7.48 -27.26 -31.72
C ASP A 370 -6.00 -27.19 -32.09
N ALA A 371 -5.25 -28.29 -31.88
CA ALA A 371 -3.80 -28.30 -32.00
C ALA A 371 -3.29 -27.86 -33.39
N GLU A 372 -3.91 -28.31 -34.47
CA GLU A 372 -3.48 -27.94 -35.83
C GLU A 372 -3.77 -26.45 -36.11
N THR A 373 -4.90 -25.92 -35.63
CA THR A 373 -5.24 -24.49 -35.79
C THR A 373 -4.32 -23.59 -34.94
N CYS A 374 -4.05 -23.99 -33.69
CA CYS A 374 -3.10 -23.31 -32.82
C CYS A 374 -1.67 -23.32 -33.41
N GLN A 375 -1.23 -24.43 -34.01
CA GLN A 375 0.06 -24.52 -34.71
C GLN A 375 0.15 -23.55 -35.90
N ILE A 376 -0.92 -23.42 -36.70
CA ILE A 376 -0.99 -22.44 -37.79
C ILE A 376 -0.87 -21.00 -37.24
N LEU A 377 -1.58 -20.67 -36.16
CA LEU A 377 -1.49 -19.34 -35.52
C LEU A 377 -0.07 -19.03 -35.02
N GLY A 378 0.62 -20.01 -34.42
CA GLY A 378 2.01 -19.84 -33.98
C GLY A 378 2.97 -19.56 -35.12
N TYR A 379 2.83 -20.29 -36.24
CA TYR A 379 3.67 -20.07 -37.43
C TYR A 379 3.39 -18.73 -38.12
N ILE A 380 2.12 -18.32 -38.19
CA ILE A 380 1.72 -16.99 -38.70
C ILE A 380 2.24 -15.87 -37.80
N LEU A 381 2.20 -16.03 -36.47
CA LEU A 381 2.74 -15.02 -35.55
C LEU A 381 4.26 -14.81 -35.73
N GLY A 382 5.01 -15.88 -36.05
CA GLY A 382 6.44 -15.81 -36.34
C GLY A 382 6.74 -15.16 -37.69
N ASP A 383 6.26 -15.74 -38.79
CA ASP A 383 6.73 -15.40 -40.15
C ASP A 383 5.62 -14.85 -41.08
N GLY A 384 4.40 -14.67 -40.57
CA GLY A 384 3.25 -14.14 -41.31
C GLY A 384 3.24 -12.63 -41.50
N GLY A 385 2.50 -12.13 -42.50
CA GLY A 385 2.27 -10.71 -42.74
C GLY A 385 1.20 -10.43 -43.80
N LYS A 386 0.81 -9.15 -43.96
CA LYS A 386 -0.14 -8.67 -44.99
C LYS A 386 0.55 -7.82 -46.06
N MET A 387 0.18 -7.96 -47.33
CA MET A 387 0.75 -7.18 -48.44
C MET A 387 0.17 -5.74 -48.53
N GLY A 388 0.22 -4.97 -47.45
CA GLY A 388 -0.39 -3.63 -47.37
C GLY A 388 -1.91 -3.66 -47.18
N ASP A 389 -2.50 -2.52 -46.80
CA ASP A 389 -3.87 -2.51 -46.25
C ASP A 389 -4.97 -2.82 -47.27
N ASN A 390 -4.78 -2.43 -48.54
CA ASN A 390 -5.74 -2.67 -49.62
C ASN A 390 -5.69 -4.09 -50.21
N TYR A 391 -4.81 -4.99 -49.72
CA TYR A 391 -4.66 -6.34 -50.28
C TYR A 391 -5.22 -7.43 -49.36
N ASN A 392 -5.94 -8.36 -49.99
CA ASN A 392 -6.62 -9.50 -49.34
C ASN A 392 -5.68 -10.71 -49.16
N THR A 393 -4.38 -10.48 -48.97
CA THR A 393 -3.36 -11.54 -49.03
C THR A 393 -2.53 -11.60 -47.75
N VAL A 394 -2.62 -12.74 -47.06
CA VAL A 394 -1.70 -13.13 -45.99
C VAL A 394 -0.54 -13.91 -46.61
N PHE A 395 0.69 -13.68 -46.16
CA PHE A 395 1.87 -14.39 -46.65
C PHE A 395 2.83 -14.79 -45.52
N CYS A 396 3.61 -15.86 -45.72
CA CYS A 396 4.74 -16.28 -44.88
C CYS A 396 6.00 -16.55 -45.74
N THR A 397 7.22 -16.41 -45.20
CA THR A 397 8.51 -16.36 -45.93
C THR A 397 9.67 -17.26 -45.45
N ASP A 398 9.48 -18.59 -45.46
CA ASP A 398 10.54 -19.53 -45.07
C ASP A 398 11.70 -19.68 -46.09
N LYS A 399 12.85 -20.11 -45.59
CA LYS A 399 13.97 -20.64 -46.40
C LYS A 399 13.74 -22.10 -46.79
N ASN A 400 12.95 -22.85 -46.02
CA ASN A 400 12.64 -24.26 -46.26
C ASN A 400 11.30 -24.42 -46.99
N MET A 401 11.37 -24.80 -48.27
CA MET A 401 10.17 -25.02 -49.10
C MET A 401 9.33 -26.21 -48.63
N GLU A 402 9.91 -27.21 -47.94
CA GLU A 402 9.12 -28.32 -47.36
C GLU A 402 8.25 -27.84 -46.20
N ASN A 403 8.75 -26.91 -45.39
CA ASN A 403 8.01 -26.36 -44.24
C ASN A 403 6.79 -25.57 -44.71
N LEU A 404 6.96 -24.70 -45.72
CA LEU A 404 5.83 -23.99 -46.33
C LEU A 404 4.80 -24.93 -46.98
N HIS A 405 5.21 -26.05 -47.58
CA HIS A 405 4.25 -27.04 -48.08
C HIS A 405 3.50 -27.78 -46.96
N HIS A 406 4.12 -27.98 -45.79
CA HIS A 406 3.46 -28.53 -44.62
C HIS A 406 2.40 -27.55 -44.10
N TYR A 407 2.75 -26.29 -43.83
CA TYR A 407 1.80 -25.27 -43.40
C TYR A 407 0.73 -24.96 -44.46
N ALA A 408 1.04 -25.01 -45.75
CA ALA A 408 0.05 -24.89 -46.82
C ALA A 408 -0.98 -26.02 -46.80
N LYS A 409 -0.56 -27.27 -46.51
CA LYS A 409 -1.47 -28.41 -46.35
C LYS A 409 -2.34 -28.26 -45.10
N LEU A 410 -1.78 -27.82 -43.97
CA LEU A 410 -2.54 -27.55 -42.75
C LEU A 410 -3.61 -26.47 -42.97
N ILE A 411 -3.23 -25.33 -43.57
CA ILE A 411 -4.17 -24.23 -43.89
C ILE A 411 -5.25 -24.69 -44.86
N ASN A 412 -4.88 -25.41 -45.94
CA ASN A 412 -5.86 -25.93 -46.88
C ASN A 412 -6.82 -26.94 -46.22
N LYS A 413 -6.31 -27.86 -45.39
CA LYS A 413 -7.12 -28.85 -44.65
C LYS A 413 -8.10 -28.20 -43.67
N LYS A 414 -7.69 -27.13 -42.98
CA LYS A 414 -8.47 -26.51 -41.89
C LYS A 414 -9.48 -25.46 -42.33
N PHE A 415 -9.17 -24.71 -43.38
CA PHE A 415 -9.93 -23.53 -43.78
C PHE A 415 -10.52 -23.64 -45.20
N ASP A 416 -10.28 -24.76 -45.91
CA ASP A 416 -10.61 -24.98 -47.33
C ASP A 416 -10.11 -23.87 -48.28
N LEU A 417 -8.96 -23.28 -47.94
CA LEU A 417 -8.38 -22.16 -48.69
C LEU A 417 -7.39 -22.65 -49.75
N LYS A 418 -7.43 -22.01 -50.93
CA LYS A 418 -6.40 -22.17 -51.97
C LYS A 418 -5.13 -21.44 -51.55
N VAL A 419 -4.13 -22.21 -51.12
CA VAL A 419 -2.80 -21.71 -50.74
C VAL A 419 -1.82 -21.86 -51.91
N LYS A 420 -1.09 -20.79 -52.24
CA LYS A 420 -0.06 -20.80 -53.29
C LYS A 420 1.33 -20.71 -52.67
N VAL A 421 2.19 -21.71 -52.91
CA VAL A 421 3.61 -21.66 -52.55
C VAL A 421 4.41 -21.28 -53.79
N VAL A 422 5.22 -20.22 -53.70
CA VAL A 422 6.01 -19.67 -54.82
C VAL A 422 7.46 -19.53 -54.37
N LYS A 423 8.41 -19.77 -55.29
CA LYS A 423 9.84 -19.55 -55.05
C LYS A 423 10.28 -18.27 -55.75
N GLU A 424 10.52 -17.22 -54.97
CA GLU A 424 11.07 -15.93 -55.41
C GLU A 424 12.51 -15.82 -54.88
N LYS A 425 12.92 -14.68 -54.27
CA LYS A 425 14.21 -14.56 -53.53
C LYS A 425 14.23 -15.36 -52.22
N ARG A 426 13.06 -15.59 -51.62
CA ARG A 426 12.79 -16.60 -50.58
C ARG A 426 11.60 -17.45 -51.06
N CYS A 427 11.33 -18.57 -50.40
CA CYS A 427 10.08 -19.28 -50.64
C CYS A 427 8.96 -18.53 -49.90
N VAL A 428 7.81 -18.36 -50.55
CA VAL A 428 6.69 -17.59 -50.00
C VAL A 428 5.40 -18.40 -50.11
N LEU A 429 4.71 -18.58 -48.99
CA LEU A 429 3.33 -19.06 -48.94
C LEU A 429 2.42 -17.85 -49.03
N LYS A 430 1.40 -17.87 -49.91
CA LYS A 430 0.41 -16.80 -50.07
C LYS A 430 -1.00 -17.38 -49.97
N VAL A 431 -1.83 -16.79 -49.10
CA VAL A 431 -3.26 -17.11 -48.93
C VAL A 431 -4.08 -15.89 -49.36
N HIS A 432 -4.80 -16.02 -50.47
CA HIS A 432 -5.63 -14.93 -51.02
C HIS A 432 -7.07 -15.09 -50.50
N SER A 433 -7.34 -14.60 -49.29
CA SER A 433 -8.66 -14.62 -48.66
C SER A 433 -8.83 -13.46 -47.69
N ILE A 434 -9.82 -12.59 -47.96
CA ILE A 434 -10.16 -11.48 -47.07
C ILE A 434 -10.77 -11.99 -45.75
N LYS A 435 -11.56 -13.07 -45.81
CA LYS A 435 -12.13 -13.75 -44.64
C LYS A 435 -11.02 -14.24 -43.71
N PHE A 436 -10.01 -14.93 -44.27
CA PHE A 436 -8.88 -15.45 -43.49
C PHE A 436 -8.07 -14.34 -42.84
N ARG A 437 -7.81 -13.25 -43.58
CA ARG A 437 -7.12 -12.07 -43.01
C ARG A 437 -7.93 -11.47 -41.86
N ARG A 438 -9.23 -11.23 -42.04
CA ARG A 438 -10.10 -10.66 -40.99
C ARG A 438 -10.19 -11.54 -39.76
N TRP A 439 -10.41 -12.84 -39.94
CA TRP A 439 -10.47 -13.81 -38.84
C TRP A 439 -9.18 -13.83 -38.00
N LEU A 440 -8.00 -13.69 -38.62
CA LEU A 440 -6.73 -13.53 -37.91
C LEU A 440 -6.62 -12.17 -37.19
N GLU A 441 -7.03 -11.07 -37.84
CA GLU A 441 -7.08 -9.72 -37.26
C GLU A 441 -8.14 -9.61 -36.13
N GLU A 442 -9.17 -10.46 -36.11
CA GLU A 442 -10.19 -10.57 -35.05
C GLU A 442 -9.72 -11.42 -33.85
N ILE A 443 -8.87 -12.44 -34.07
CA ILE A 443 -8.23 -13.21 -32.98
C ILE A 443 -7.22 -12.34 -32.21
N GLU A 444 -6.39 -11.59 -32.93
CA GLU A 444 -5.46 -10.61 -32.36
C GLU A 444 -5.10 -9.57 -33.45
N PRO A 445 -5.51 -8.30 -33.31
CA PRO A 445 -5.27 -7.27 -34.33
C PRO A 445 -3.79 -7.07 -34.70
N THR A 446 -2.87 -7.37 -33.77
CA THR A 446 -1.43 -7.25 -34.02
C THR A 446 -0.79 -8.49 -34.65
N LEU A 447 -1.51 -9.60 -34.86
CA LEU A 447 -0.95 -10.88 -35.33
C LEU A 447 -0.20 -10.74 -36.68
N LEU A 448 -0.74 -9.93 -37.60
CA LEU A 448 -0.17 -9.65 -38.93
C LEU A 448 0.61 -8.32 -39.01
N ALA A 449 0.88 -7.67 -37.87
CA ALA A 449 1.63 -6.41 -37.81
C ALA A 449 3.14 -6.60 -38.04
N LYS A 450 3.90 -5.50 -38.00
CA LYS A 450 5.37 -5.54 -37.95
C LYS A 450 5.83 -6.22 -36.64
N SER A 451 6.93 -6.97 -36.72
CA SER A 451 7.42 -7.84 -35.63
C SER A 451 7.42 -7.19 -34.23
N PRO A 452 7.90 -5.95 -34.00
CA PRO A 452 7.92 -5.35 -32.65
C PRO A 452 6.54 -5.14 -32.00
N LEU A 453 5.48 -5.02 -32.82
CA LEU A 453 4.11 -4.76 -32.36
C LEU A 453 3.30 -6.05 -32.12
N ARG A 454 3.78 -7.20 -32.61
CA ARG A 454 3.05 -8.48 -32.53
C ARG A 454 2.93 -8.97 -31.10
N LYS A 455 1.77 -9.52 -30.76
CA LYS A 455 1.47 -10.13 -29.46
C LYS A 455 1.03 -11.58 -29.61
N ILE A 456 1.24 -12.37 -28.56
CA ILE A 456 0.58 -13.67 -28.44
C ILE A 456 -0.89 -13.41 -28.09
N PRO A 457 -1.88 -13.99 -28.82
CA PRO A 457 -3.29 -13.79 -28.50
C PRO A 457 -3.63 -14.26 -27.08
N ARG A 458 -4.42 -13.49 -26.32
CA ARG A 458 -4.81 -13.84 -24.94
C ARG A 458 -5.47 -15.22 -24.84
N CYS A 459 -6.31 -15.59 -25.81
CA CYS A 459 -6.92 -16.92 -25.88
C CYS A 459 -5.86 -18.04 -25.96
N ILE A 460 -4.77 -17.87 -26.72
CA ILE A 460 -3.68 -18.86 -26.79
C ILE A 460 -2.98 -19.06 -25.43
N CYS A 461 -3.03 -18.08 -24.52
CA CYS A 461 -2.57 -18.31 -23.16
C CYS A 461 -3.50 -19.24 -22.36
N ARG A 462 -4.80 -19.35 -22.70
CA ARG A 462 -5.79 -20.14 -21.94
C ARG A 462 -6.06 -21.54 -22.51
N VAL A 463 -5.54 -21.87 -23.69
CA VAL A 463 -5.72 -23.20 -24.31
C VAL A 463 -5.10 -24.34 -23.49
N THR A 464 -5.55 -25.56 -23.76
CA THR A 464 -5.00 -26.80 -23.17
C THR A 464 -3.51 -26.97 -23.47
N ASN A 465 -2.79 -27.71 -22.63
CA ASN A 465 -1.34 -27.90 -22.81
C ASN A 465 -0.93 -28.52 -24.16
N ASP A 466 -1.76 -29.38 -24.76
CA ASP A 466 -1.50 -29.95 -26.09
C ASP A 466 -1.68 -28.91 -27.21
N GLU A 467 -2.70 -28.05 -27.11
CA GLU A 467 -2.97 -26.97 -28.06
C GLU A 467 -1.90 -25.87 -27.95
N LEU A 468 -1.44 -25.57 -26.73
CA LEU A 468 -0.34 -24.64 -26.46
C LEU A 468 1.00 -25.19 -26.96
N ALA A 469 1.26 -26.48 -26.76
CA ALA A 469 2.46 -27.13 -27.30
C ALA A 469 2.49 -27.08 -28.83
N ALA A 470 1.34 -27.25 -29.48
CA ALA A 470 1.22 -27.12 -30.92
C ALA A 470 1.44 -25.66 -31.41
N PHE A 471 0.87 -24.66 -30.72
CA PHE A 471 1.15 -23.24 -30.99
C PHE A 471 2.64 -22.92 -30.87
N LEU A 472 3.28 -23.34 -29.77
CA LEU A 472 4.70 -23.13 -29.55
C LEU A 472 5.54 -23.85 -30.62
N LYS A 473 5.16 -25.07 -31.04
CA LYS A 473 5.83 -25.75 -32.14
C LYS A 473 5.79 -24.91 -33.43
N GLY A 474 4.63 -24.36 -33.78
CA GLY A 474 4.47 -23.47 -34.93
C GLY A 474 5.37 -22.23 -34.86
N LEU A 475 5.40 -21.58 -33.70
CA LEU A 475 6.24 -20.40 -33.46
C LEU A 475 7.75 -20.72 -33.53
N PHE A 476 8.18 -21.87 -33.00
CA PHE A 476 9.57 -22.34 -33.10
C PHE A 476 9.91 -22.88 -34.51
N ASP A 477 8.95 -23.40 -35.28
CA ASP A 477 9.15 -23.74 -36.69
C ASP A 477 9.36 -22.49 -37.56
N ALA A 478 8.76 -21.36 -37.20
CA ALA A 478 9.06 -20.06 -37.82
C ALA A 478 10.40 -19.49 -37.29
N GLU A 479 10.43 -19.01 -36.05
CA GLU A 479 11.51 -18.16 -35.48
C GLU A 479 12.58 -18.93 -34.69
N GLY A 480 12.37 -20.23 -34.46
CA GLY A 480 13.30 -21.08 -33.72
C GLY A 480 14.49 -21.54 -34.55
N CYS A 481 15.69 -21.46 -33.96
CA CYS A 481 16.94 -21.96 -34.51
C CYS A 481 17.62 -22.93 -33.54
N ILE A 482 18.52 -23.77 -34.03
CA ILE A 482 19.35 -24.67 -33.21
C ILE A 482 20.81 -24.34 -33.50
N GLN A 483 21.48 -23.77 -32.49
CA GLN A 483 22.86 -23.30 -32.56
C GLN A 483 23.58 -23.58 -31.23
N ASN A 484 24.88 -23.86 -31.27
CA ASN A 484 25.76 -23.95 -30.09
C ASN A 484 25.20 -24.83 -28.94
N HIS A 485 24.67 -26.01 -29.27
CA HIS A 485 24.04 -26.95 -28.31
C HIS A 485 22.78 -26.43 -27.59
N SER A 486 22.14 -25.38 -28.13
CA SER A 486 20.94 -24.76 -27.59
C SER A 486 19.84 -24.62 -28.65
N ILE A 487 18.61 -24.43 -28.19
CA ILE A 487 17.46 -24.02 -29.00
C ILE A 487 17.24 -22.53 -28.74
N THR A 488 17.16 -21.71 -29.79
CA THR A 488 17.00 -20.25 -29.66
C THR A 488 15.80 -19.76 -30.47
N LEU A 489 14.82 -19.13 -29.84
CA LEU A 489 13.82 -18.32 -30.52
C LEU A 489 14.29 -16.87 -30.52
N SER A 490 14.22 -16.20 -31.68
CA SER A 490 14.62 -14.79 -31.81
C SER A 490 13.41 -13.95 -32.22
N THR A 491 13.22 -12.78 -31.63
CA THR A 491 12.12 -11.87 -31.98
C THR A 491 12.46 -10.42 -31.64
N SER A 492 11.82 -9.46 -32.31
CA SER A 492 11.87 -8.04 -31.92
C SER A 492 10.72 -7.64 -30.99
N SER A 493 9.71 -8.52 -30.81
CA SER A 493 8.61 -8.28 -29.86
C SER A 493 9.00 -8.69 -28.44
N GLU A 494 9.02 -7.70 -27.54
CA GLU A 494 9.13 -7.94 -26.10
C GLU A 494 7.95 -8.79 -25.57
N ASN A 495 6.75 -8.62 -26.13
CA ASN A 495 5.59 -9.38 -25.70
C ASN A 495 5.71 -10.87 -26.06
N ILE A 496 6.16 -11.20 -27.27
CA ILE A 496 6.39 -12.60 -27.65
C ILE A 496 7.47 -13.21 -26.76
N ALA A 497 8.58 -12.50 -26.53
CA ALA A 497 9.67 -12.98 -25.69
C ALA A 497 9.23 -13.28 -24.23
N HIS A 498 8.61 -12.32 -23.55
CA HIS A 498 8.18 -12.52 -22.16
C HIS A 498 7.01 -13.51 -22.03
N THR A 499 6.02 -13.43 -22.91
CA THR A 499 4.85 -14.32 -22.85
C THR A 499 5.24 -15.77 -23.19
N THR A 500 6.06 -16.01 -24.24
CA THR A 500 6.59 -17.35 -24.54
C THR A 500 7.43 -17.90 -23.37
N GLN A 501 8.23 -17.07 -22.70
CA GLN A 501 8.98 -17.51 -21.52
C GLN A 501 8.05 -17.99 -20.40
N LEU A 502 6.97 -17.26 -20.09
CA LEU A 502 6.00 -17.65 -19.05
C LEU A 502 5.19 -18.89 -19.44
N LEU A 503 4.80 -19.03 -20.72
CA LEU A 503 4.10 -20.21 -21.23
C LEU A 503 4.98 -21.47 -21.18
N LEU A 504 6.29 -21.35 -21.37
CA LEU A 504 7.22 -22.49 -21.30
C LEU A 504 7.39 -23.06 -19.86
N ILE A 505 7.08 -22.28 -18.82
CA ILE A 505 7.08 -22.75 -17.42
C ILE A 505 6.06 -23.89 -17.23
N ARG A 506 4.92 -23.88 -17.94
CA ARG A 506 3.91 -24.97 -17.92
C ARG A 506 4.45 -26.32 -18.37
N PHE A 507 5.48 -26.32 -19.18
CA PHE A 507 6.10 -27.55 -19.63
C PHE A 507 7.26 -27.98 -18.72
N GLY A 508 7.60 -27.14 -17.73
CA GLY A 508 8.79 -27.22 -16.91
C GLY A 508 10.06 -26.88 -17.69
N ILE A 509 9.95 -26.05 -18.73
CA ILE A 509 11.02 -25.67 -19.65
C ILE A 509 11.55 -24.29 -19.23
N ILE A 510 12.77 -24.27 -18.70
CA ILE A 510 13.47 -23.07 -18.28
C ILE A 510 14.13 -22.43 -19.51
N THR A 511 14.04 -21.11 -19.66
CA THR A 511 14.59 -20.37 -20.81
C THR A 511 15.32 -19.11 -20.39
N HIS A 512 16.43 -18.82 -21.05
CA HIS A 512 17.24 -17.62 -20.83
C HIS A 512 16.81 -16.52 -21.80
N LEU A 513 16.58 -15.30 -21.31
CA LEU A 513 16.24 -14.16 -22.14
C LEU A 513 17.46 -13.24 -22.27
N TYR A 514 17.96 -13.07 -23.49
CA TYR A 514 19.03 -12.12 -23.81
C TYR A 514 18.48 -10.96 -24.66
N ASP A 515 18.90 -9.74 -24.38
CA ASP A 515 18.65 -8.55 -25.19
C ASP A 515 19.96 -7.91 -25.69
N HIS A 516 19.97 -7.47 -26.97
CA HIS A 516 21.12 -6.81 -27.60
C HIS A 516 20.78 -5.39 -28.07
N ASP A 517 21.62 -4.42 -27.68
CA ASP A 517 21.48 -3.00 -28.03
C ASP A 517 22.17 -2.62 -29.36
N GLU A 518 21.38 -2.00 -30.24
CA GLU A 518 21.64 -1.06 -31.37
C GLU A 518 22.85 -1.20 -32.33
N LYS A 519 23.97 -1.84 -31.99
CA LYS A 519 25.19 -1.83 -32.82
C LYS A 519 25.51 -3.12 -33.58
N THR A 520 24.77 -4.20 -33.35
CA THR A 520 25.05 -5.53 -33.93
C THR A 520 23.82 -6.30 -34.43
N SER A 521 22.60 -5.74 -34.36
CA SER A 521 21.38 -6.54 -34.62
C SER A 521 21.17 -6.85 -36.11
N THR A 522 20.82 -8.11 -36.40
CA THR A 522 20.34 -8.55 -37.72
C THR A 522 18.97 -7.98 -38.11
N PHE A 523 18.38 -7.15 -37.24
CA PHE A 523 17.06 -6.55 -37.37
C PHE A 523 17.11 -5.06 -37.73
N GLY A 524 18.20 -4.61 -38.37
CA GLY A 524 18.26 -3.28 -38.99
C GLY A 524 18.32 -2.10 -38.00
N GLY A 525 18.83 -2.31 -36.80
CA GLY A 525 18.96 -1.29 -35.74
C GLY A 525 17.93 -1.41 -34.62
N GLU A 526 16.88 -2.22 -34.78
CA GLU A 526 15.90 -2.47 -33.72
C GLU A 526 16.47 -3.44 -32.64
N LYS A 527 15.96 -3.32 -31.41
CA LYS A 527 16.25 -4.23 -30.28
C LYS A 527 15.77 -5.64 -30.58
N ALA A 528 16.60 -6.62 -30.28
CA ALA A 528 16.31 -8.04 -30.50
C ALA A 528 16.38 -8.82 -29.18
N PHE A 529 15.40 -9.70 -28.99
CA PHE A 529 15.26 -10.62 -27.86
C PHE A 529 15.54 -12.05 -28.31
N HIS A 530 16.35 -12.78 -27.55
CA HIS A 530 16.68 -14.18 -27.79
C HIS A 530 16.31 -15.03 -26.58
N LEU A 531 15.31 -15.90 -26.74
CA LEU A 531 14.97 -16.95 -25.77
C LEU A 531 15.78 -18.20 -26.06
N VAL A 532 16.68 -18.58 -25.14
CA VAL A 532 17.62 -19.69 -25.29
C VAL A 532 17.31 -20.81 -24.30
N ILE A 533 17.07 -22.01 -24.82
CA ILE A 533 16.95 -23.27 -24.07
C ILE A 533 18.28 -24.01 -24.23
N TYR A 534 19.13 -23.99 -23.20
CA TYR A 534 20.41 -24.71 -23.22
C TYR A 534 20.50 -25.85 -22.20
N ASP A 535 19.61 -25.91 -21.20
CA ASP A 535 19.75 -26.91 -20.13
C ASP A 535 19.26 -28.30 -20.55
N PRO A 536 19.89 -29.39 -20.05
CA PRO A 536 19.59 -30.74 -20.51
C PRO A 536 18.18 -31.27 -20.21
N ASP A 537 17.50 -30.73 -19.19
CA ASP A 537 16.17 -31.18 -18.78
C ASP A 537 15.09 -30.50 -19.63
N SER A 538 15.21 -29.18 -19.80
CA SER A 538 14.34 -28.37 -20.66
C SER A 538 14.47 -28.73 -22.14
N ILE A 539 15.68 -29.05 -22.64
CA ILE A 539 15.82 -29.52 -24.03
C ILE A 539 15.12 -30.87 -24.24
N LYS A 540 15.20 -31.80 -23.27
CA LYS A 540 14.47 -33.07 -23.34
C LYS A 540 12.97 -32.86 -23.31
N LYS A 541 12.47 -32.06 -22.36
CA LYS A 541 11.06 -31.67 -22.25
C LYS A 541 10.54 -30.98 -23.52
N PHE A 542 11.31 -30.05 -24.08
CA PHE A 542 10.99 -29.41 -25.37
C PHE A 542 10.89 -30.46 -26.48
N THR A 543 11.86 -31.38 -26.56
CA THR A 543 11.86 -32.42 -27.61
C THR A 543 10.68 -33.39 -27.47
N SER A 544 10.28 -33.74 -26.24
CA SER A 544 9.19 -34.68 -25.99
C SER A 544 7.80 -34.05 -26.03
N LYS A 545 7.66 -32.76 -25.66
CA LYS A 545 6.35 -32.09 -25.53
C LYS A 545 6.03 -31.14 -26.70
N ILE A 546 7.02 -30.50 -27.32
CA ILE A 546 6.81 -29.44 -28.34
C ILE A 546 7.42 -29.87 -29.69
N GLY A 547 8.73 -30.04 -29.76
CA GLY A 547 9.46 -30.46 -30.96
C GLY A 547 9.51 -29.41 -32.08
N PHE A 548 9.62 -29.90 -33.32
CA PHE A 548 9.67 -29.15 -34.59
C PHE A 548 9.08 -30.04 -35.68
N ASP A 549 8.27 -29.50 -36.59
CA ASP A 549 7.87 -30.23 -37.81
C ASP A 549 8.84 -29.96 -38.99
N ASP A 550 9.68 -28.91 -38.90
CA ASP A 550 10.86 -28.81 -39.78
C ASP A 550 11.83 -29.98 -39.50
N LYS A 551 11.84 -30.94 -40.44
CA LYS A 551 12.70 -32.14 -40.38
C LYS A 551 14.19 -31.84 -40.21
N ARG A 552 14.70 -30.72 -40.73
CA ARG A 552 16.11 -30.33 -40.60
C ARG A 552 16.39 -29.81 -39.19
N LYS A 553 15.47 -29.05 -38.59
CA LYS A 553 15.54 -28.63 -37.17
C LYS A 553 15.44 -29.87 -36.27
N MET A 554 14.43 -30.74 -36.46
CA MET A 554 14.28 -31.98 -35.69
C MET A 554 15.52 -32.90 -35.79
N GLN A 555 16.09 -33.12 -36.99
CA GLN A 555 17.33 -33.90 -37.12
C GLN A 555 18.54 -33.27 -36.41
N LYS A 556 18.65 -31.94 -36.37
CA LYS A 556 19.69 -31.25 -35.59
C LYS A 556 19.47 -31.46 -34.09
N LEU A 557 18.24 -31.34 -33.60
CA LEU A 557 17.85 -31.58 -32.21
C LEU A 557 18.19 -33.01 -31.75
N LEU A 558 17.79 -34.01 -32.54
CA LEU A 558 18.08 -35.42 -32.24
C LEU A 558 19.60 -35.73 -32.26
N LYS A 559 20.37 -35.11 -33.16
CA LYS A 559 21.86 -35.20 -33.16
C LYS A 559 22.52 -34.47 -31.99
N MET A 560 21.80 -33.55 -31.34
CA MET A 560 22.27 -32.78 -30.19
C MET A 560 22.08 -33.53 -28.88
N LEU A 561 20.93 -34.19 -28.70
CA LEU A 561 20.54 -34.88 -27.44
C LEU A 561 21.64 -35.75 -26.80
N PRO A 562 22.38 -36.63 -27.50
CA PRO A 562 23.41 -37.46 -26.89
C PRO A 562 24.62 -36.66 -26.38
N LYS A 563 24.91 -35.51 -27.01
CA LYS A 563 26.10 -34.69 -26.73
C LYS A 563 25.92 -33.78 -25.52
N ILE A 564 24.68 -33.42 -25.19
CA ILE A 564 24.35 -32.51 -24.09
C ILE A 564 24.76 -33.09 -22.73
N GLY A 565 24.71 -34.42 -22.55
CA GLY A 565 25.09 -35.08 -21.30
C GLY A 565 26.58 -34.96 -20.92
N HIS A 566 27.44 -34.59 -21.88
CA HIS A 566 28.88 -34.39 -21.69
C HIS A 566 29.31 -32.91 -21.73
N ALA A 567 28.41 -31.99 -22.07
CA ALA A 567 28.72 -30.57 -22.13
C ALA A 567 28.73 -29.94 -20.73
N MET A 568 29.56 -28.91 -20.51
CA MET A 568 29.63 -28.15 -19.25
C MET A 568 28.43 -27.20 -19.04
N ALA A 569 27.20 -27.65 -19.33
CA ALA A 569 26.00 -26.86 -19.11
C ALA A 569 25.80 -26.63 -17.59
N PRO A 570 25.70 -25.37 -17.11
CA PRO A 570 25.43 -25.11 -15.72
C PRO A 570 24.05 -25.66 -15.35
N ARG A 571 23.99 -26.43 -14.26
CA ARG A 571 22.72 -26.92 -13.71
C ARG A 571 21.89 -25.71 -13.25
N MET A 572 20.61 -25.68 -13.60
CA MET A 572 19.73 -24.53 -13.33
C MET A 572 19.03 -24.63 -11.96
N ASP A 573 18.45 -25.79 -11.64
CA ASP A 573 17.81 -26.07 -10.35
C ASP A 573 18.84 -26.38 -9.24
N LEU A 574 19.62 -25.36 -8.91
CA LEU A 574 20.61 -25.34 -7.82
C LEU A 574 19.97 -24.77 -6.55
N LEU A 575 20.23 -25.42 -5.43
CA LEU A 575 19.79 -24.96 -4.13
C LEU A 575 21.01 -24.39 -3.41
N PRO A 576 21.07 -23.08 -3.07
CA PRO A 576 22.30 -22.41 -2.64
C PRO A 576 22.71 -22.72 -1.18
N ILE A 577 22.59 -23.99 -0.78
CA ILE A 577 22.96 -24.52 0.53
C ILE A 577 24.45 -24.85 0.54
N ARG A 578 25.18 -24.27 1.49
CA ARG A 578 26.58 -24.63 1.77
C ARG A 578 26.67 -26.03 2.36
N SER A 579 27.69 -26.80 1.97
CA SER A 579 27.88 -28.19 2.43
C SER A 579 27.97 -28.32 3.96
N GLU A 580 28.46 -27.29 4.63
CA GLU A 580 28.61 -27.16 6.09
C GLU A 580 27.26 -27.31 6.82
N ILE A 581 26.15 -26.87 6.20
CA ILE A 581 24.82 -26.96 6.78
C ILE A 581 24.37 -28.43 6.84
N ILE A 582 24.50 -29.16 5.72
CA ILE A 582 24.17 -30.59 5.65
C ILE A 582 25.15 -31.42 6.51
N LEU A 583 26.42 -31.02 6.58
CA LEU A 583 27.43 -31.60 7.47
C LEU A 583 27.03 -31.45 8.95
N SER A 584 26.71 -30.25 9.42
CA SER A 584 26.35 -30.01 10.83
C SER A 584 25.10 -30.79 11.27
N ILE A 585 24.10 -30.91 10.39
CA ILE A 585 22.89 -31.71 10.64
C ILE A 585 23.23 -33.22 10.69
N ALA A 586 24.14 -33.69 9.83
CA ALA A 586 24.59 -35.08 9.83
C ALA A 586 25.44 -35.43 11.08
N GLU A 587 26.31 -34.50 11.51
CA GLU A 587 27.13 -34.65 12.72
C GLU A 587 26.24 -34.73 13.98
N LYS A 588 25.15 -33.95 14.05
CA LYS A 588 24.14 -34.05 15.12
C LYS A 588 23.43 -35.41 15.22
N ILE A 589 23.38 -36.19 14.14
CA ILE A 589 22.84 -37.57 14.13
C ILE A 589 23.94 -38.64 14.10
N GLY A 590 25.17 -38.28 14.50
CA GLY A 590 26.29 -39.20 14.69
C GLY A 590 27.02 -39.64 13.42
N LEU A 591 26.70 -39.08 12.25
CA LEU A 591 27.35 -39.40 10.99
C LEU A 591 28.64 -38.59 10.80
N LYS A 592 29.72 -39.23 10.36
CA LYS A 592 30.98 -38.55 10.04
C LYS A 592 31.00 -38.14 8.56
N LYS A 593 31.94 -37.27 8.20
CA LYS A 593 32.12 -36.77 6.82
C LYS A 593 32.23 -37.88 5.76
N ASN A 594 32.80 -39.03 6.12
CA ASN A 594 32.90 -40.20 5.25
C ASN A 594 31.56 -40.92 5.00
N ASP A 595 30.60 -40.81 5.92
CA ASP A 595 29.29 -41.46 5.80
C ASP A 595 28.36 -40.66 4.89
N LEU A 596 28.43 -39.32 4.92
CA LEU A 596 27.81 -38.48 3.89
C LEU A 596 28.31 -38.80 2.48
N ARG A 597 29.60 -39.11 2.32
CA ARG A 597 30.17 -39.56 1.04
C ARG A 597 29.57 -40.91 0.60
N ARG A 598 29.37 -41.86 1.53
CA ARG A 598 28.66 -43.14 1.27
C ARG A 598 27.18 -42.94 0.90
N LEU A 599 26.52 -41.95 1.50
CA LEU A 599 25.15 -41.53 1.14
C LEU A 599 25.08 -40.80 -0.22
N GLY A 600 26.22 -40.54 -0.87
CA GLY A 600 26.33 -39.93 -2.19
C GLY A 600 26.45 -38.41 -2.19
N PHE A 601 26.74 -37.78 -1.04
CA PHE A 601 26.97 -36.35 -0.89
C PHE A 601 28.48 -36.06 -0.79
N HIS A 602 29.10 -35.71 -1.92
CA HIS A 602 30.53 -35.41 -2.01
C HIS A 602 30.82 -33.97 -1.57
N TYR A 603 30.78 -33.72 -0.25
CA TYR A 603 30.86 -32.39 0.35
C TYR A 603 31.98 -31.49 -0.20
N TYR A 604 33.18 -32.01 -0.43
CA TYR A 604 34.31 -31.25 -1.01
C TYR A 604 34.00 -30.55 -2.35
N HIS A 605 33.11 -31.11 -3.18
CA HIS A 605 32.74 -30.50 -4.47
C HIS A 605 31.95 -29.20 -4.30
N TYR A 606 31.34 -28.99 -3.12
CA TYR A 606 30.43 -27.89 -2.83
C TYR A 606 31.03 -26.81 -1.90
N GLN A 607 32.30 -26.93 -1.50
CA GLN A 607 32.96 -25.99 -0.60
C GLN A 607 33.59 -24.77 -1.28
N VAL A 608 33.83 -24.82 -2.60
CA VAL A 608 34.71 -23.84 -3.27
C VAL A 608 34.03 -23.02 -4.38
N LYS A 609 33.19 -23.62 -5.24
CA LYS A 609 32.55 -22.91 -6.39
C LYS A 609 31.18 -23.42 -6.88
N HIS A 610 30.62 -24.49 -6.32
CA HIS A 610 29.41 -25.13 -6.88
C HIS A 610 28.37 -25.42 -5.79
N TYR A 611 27.09 -25.22 -6.11
CA TYR A 611 25.98 -25.61 -5.25
C TYR A 611 25.42 -27.00 -5.63
N PRO A 612 24.80 -27.72 -4.69
CA PRO A 612 24.11 -28.97 -4.99
C PRO A 612 22.78 -28.71 -5.71
N SER A 613 22.37 -29.63 -6.59
CA SER A 613 21.05 -29.55 -7.22
C SER A 613 19.93 -29.94 -6.24
N LYS A 614 18.77 -29.30 -6.35
CA LYS A 614 17.61 -29.51 -5.45
C LYS A 614 17.25 -30.99 -5.27
N ARG A 615 17.16 -31.73 -6.38
CA ARG A 615 16.99 -33.20 -6.39
C ARG A 615 18.03 -33.94 -5.55
N LYS A 616 19.31 -33.57 -5.65
CA LYS A 616 20.40 -34.26 -4.95
C LYS A 616 20.36 -34.00 -3.45
N VAL A 617 19.97 -32.78 -3.05
CA VAL A 617 19.70 -32.45 -1.64
C VAL A 617 18.49 -33.25 -1.14
N SER A 618 17.40 -33.30 -1.90
CA SER A 618 16.19 -34.09 -1.54
C SER A 618 16.51 -35.58 -1.31
N GLU A 619 17.27 -36.21 -2.21
CA GLU A 619 17.73 -37.61 -2.07
C GLU A 619 18.52 -37.85 -0.76
N VAL A 620 19.37 -36.87 -0.37
CA VAL A 620 20.20 -36.96 0.84
C VAL A 620 19.36 -36.66 2.08
N VAL A 621 18.55 -35.61 2.09
CA VAL A 621 17.64 -35.25 3.20
C VAL A 621 16.68 -36.40 3.51
N LYS A 622 16.07 -37.04 2.50
CA LYS A 622 15.21 -38.23 2.69
C LYS A 622 15.92 -39.41 3.34
N ARG A 623 17.23 -39.56 3.13
CA ARG A 623 18.06 -40.60 3.79
C ARG A 623 18.42 -40.19 5.21
N LEU A 624 18.75 -38.92 5.45
CA LEU A 624 19.08 -38.39 6.77
C LEU A 624 17.86 -38.39 7.70
N ILE A 625 16.64 -38.11 7.21
CA ILE A 625 15.39 -38.19 7.99
C ILE A 625 15.21 -39.59 8.59
N LYS A 626 15.34 -40.64 7.77
CA LYS A 626 15.24 -42.05 8.21
C LYS A 626 16.31 -42.46 9.23
N ILE A 627 17.41 -41.70 9.33
CA ILE A 627 18.45 -41.92 10.34
C ILE A 627 18.11 -41.11 11.60
N ALA A 628 17.70 -39.85 11.45
CA ALA A 628 17.26 -38.98 12.54
C ALA A 628 16.10 -39.57 13.35
N GLU A 629 15.10 -40.15 12.66
CA GLU A 629 13.97 -40.89 13.23
C GLU A 629 14.45 -42.08 14.09
N LYS A 630 15.42 -42.87 13.58
CA LYS A 630 16.00 -44.01 14.30
C LYS A 630 16.88 -43.61 15.49
N THR A 631 17.49 -42.43 15.45
CA THR A 631 18.30 -41.87 16.55
C THR A 631 17.50 -40.97 17.50
N ASN A 632 16.19 -40.82 17.27
CA ASN A 632 15.25 -39.99 18.04
C ASN A 632 15.70 -38.52 18.25
N ASN A 633 16.50 -37.96 17.34
CA ASN A 633 17.01 -36.58 17.45
C ASN A 633 16.00 -35.60 16.82
N GLN A 634 15.13 -35.03 17.66
CA GLN A 634 14.09 -34.10 17.20
C GLN A 634 14.61 -32.80 16.61
N GLU A 635 15.77 -32.29 17.06
CA GLU A 635 16.33 -31.02 16.55
C GLU A 635 16.83 -31.16 15.10
N ALA A 636 17.54 -32.27 14.84
CA ALA A 636 17.96 -32.64 13.50
C ALA A 636 16.74 -32.96 12.61
N LEU A 637 15.74 -33.65 13.14
CA LEU A 637 14.51 -33.99 12.40
C LEU A 637 13.74 -32.73 11.96
N ARG A 638 13.54 -31.75 12.84
CA ARG A 638 12.91 -30.44 12.48
C ARG A 638 13.68 -29.73 11.37
N SER A 639 15.01 -29.69 11.47
CA SER A 639 15.89 -29.07 10.48
C SER A 639 15.79 -29.77 9.11
N LEU A 640 15.76 -31.10 9.12
CA LEU A 640 15.64 -31.91 7.89
C LEU A 640 14.24 -31.84 7.27
N LEU A 641 13.17 -31.78 8.06
CA LEU A 641 11.79 -31.61 7.56
C LEU A 641 11.61 -30.24 6.88
N ARG A 642 12.21 -29.18 7.41
CA ARG A 642 12.21 -27.85 6.76
C ARG A 642 12.99 -27.86 5.44
N LEU A 643 14.18 -28.47 5.42
CA LEU A 643 14.93 -28.67 4.17
C LEU A 643 14.15 -29.56 3.17
N LYS A 644 13.42 -30.58 3.65
CA LYS A 644 12.56 -31.41 2.81
C LYS A 644 11.50 -30.56 2.11
N LYS A 645 10.71 -29.76 2.84
CA LYS A 645 9.72 -28.82 2.27
C LYS A 645 10.35 -27.93 1.18
N ILE A 646 11.48 -27.29 1.46
CA ILE A 646 12.20 -26.46 0.48
C ILE A 646 12.64 -27.29 -0.75
N THR A 647 13.11 -28.53 -0.59
CA THR A 647 13.53 -29.38 -1.71
C THR A 647 12.40 -30.02 -2.51
N GLU A 648 11.16 -30.00 -2.01
CA GLU A 648 9.98 -30.61 -2.65
C GLU A 648 9.00 -29.57 -3.21
N SER A 649 9.18 -28.27 -2.92
CA SER A 649 8.41 -27.17 -3.52
C SER A 649 8.65 -27.00 -5.03
N GLU A 650 7.81 -26.22 -5.71
CA GLU A 650 8.05 -25.78 -7.10
C GLU A 650 8.87 -24.47 -7.20
N ILE A 651 9.23 -23.89 -6.04
CA ILE A 651 10.07 -22.69 -5.95
C ILE A 651 11.52 -23.03 -6.34
N MET A 652 12.06 -22.32 -7.32
CA MET A 652 13.46 -22.34 -7.72
C MET A 652 14.15 -21.06 -7.24
N TRP A 653 15.45 -21.12 -7.02
CA TRP A 653 16.26 -20.03 -6.49
C TRP A 653 17.28 -19.59 -7.54
N GLU A 654 17.09 -18.41 -8.13
CA GLU A 654 17.94 -17.92 -9.22
C GLU A 654 18.87 -16.79 -8.76
N PRO A 655 20.16 -16.84 -9.12
CA PRO A 655 21.07 -15.75 -8.80
C PRO A 655 20.73 -14.51 -9.62
N VAL A 656 20.67 -13.36 -8.96
CA VAL A 656 20.74 -12.04 -9.59
C VAL A 656 22.05 -11.96 -10.36
N THR A 657 21.96 -11.66 -11.65
CA THR A 657 23.11 -11.53 -12.56
C THR A 657 23.50 -10.09 -12.80
N GLU A 658 22.55 -9.16 -12.67
CA GLU A 658 22.76 -7.74 -12.94
C GLU A 658 21.62 -6.94 -12.29
N ILE A 659 21.93 -5.75 -11.79
CA ILE A 659 20.93 -4.78 -11.29
C ILE A 659 21.24 -3.46 -11.98
N ARG A 660 20.31 -2.96 -12.79
CA ARG A 660 20.46 -1.68 -13.49
C ARG A 660 19.58 -0.63 -12.86
N GLU A 661 20.19 0.46 -12.43
CA GLU A 661 19.46 1.70 -12.17
C GLU A 661 18.94 2.26 -13.49
N ILE A 662 17.62 2.45 -13.58
CA ILE A 662 16.95 3.01 -14.75
C ILE A 662 16.15 4.24 -14.32
N LYS A 663 16.17 5.28 -15.14
CA LYS A 663 15.23 6.39 -14.98
C LYS A 663 13.82 5.85 -15.19
N ALA A 664 12.86 6.23 -14.35
CA ALA A 664 11.48 5.81 -14.50
C ALA A 664 10.91 6.21 -15.88
N ASP A 665 10.59 5.21 -16.70
CA ASP A 665 9.97 5.35 -18.02
C ASP A 665 8.43 5.24 -17.97
N CYS A 666 7.89 4.84 -16.82
CA CYS A 666 6.51 5.06 -16.42
C CYS A 666 6.44 6.25 -15.45
N THR A 667 5.30 6.94 -15.36
CA THR A 667 5.12 7.96 -14.30
C THR A 667 4.56 7.35 -13.01
N HIS A 668 4.06 6.10 -13.07
CA HIS A 668 3.40 5.40 -11.98
C HIS A 668 3.67 3.89 -11.99
N VAL A 669 3.52 3.27 -10.82
CA VAL A 669 3.78 1.87 -10.46
C VAL A 669 2.48 1.22 -9.93
N TYR A 670 2.40 -0.11 -9.74
CA TYR A 670 1.18 -0.92 -9.45
C TYR A 670 1.42 -2.06 -8.45
N ASP A 671 0.50 -2.37 -7.54
CA ASP A 671 0.55 -3.60 -6.72
C ASP A 671 -0.76 -4.39 -6.81
N LEU A 672 -0.71 -5.70 -6.52
CA LEU A 672 -1.88 -6.57 -6.45
C LEU A 672 -1.99 -7.14 -5.05
N THR A 673 -3.05 -6.79 -4.31
CA THR A 673 -3.35 -7.43 -3.01
C THR A 673 -3.94 -8.80 -3.25
N ILE A 674 -3.33 -9.85 -2.72
CA ILE A 674 -3.69 -11.23 -3.05
C ILE A 674 -4.36 -11.88 -1.87
N LEU A 675 -5.46 -12.62 -2.07
CA LEU A 675 -6.16 -13.16 -0.91
C LEU A 675 -5.42 -14.31 -0.25
N GLY A 676 -5.61 -14.46 1.06
CA GLY A 676 -4.93 -15.45 1.91
C GLY A 676 -3.40 -15.33 2.03
N HIS A 677 -2.72 -14.70 1.08
CA HIS A 677 -1.27 -14.75 0.91
C HIS A 677 -0.69 -13.36 0.68
N SER A 678 0.38 -13.03 1.38
CA SER A 678 1.14 -11.81 1.08
C SER A 678 2.06 -11.98 -0.12
N ASN A 679 1.65 -12.65 -1.21
CA ASN A 679 2.45 -12.70 -2.45
C ASN A 679 1.76 -13.17 -3.74
N TYR A 680 2.36 -12.84 -4.89
CA TYR A 680 2.01 -13.28 -6.25
C TYR A 680 3.22 -13.36 -7.19
N ILE A 681 2.99 -13.87 -8.40
CA ILE A 681 4.00 -13.99 -9.47
C ILE A 681 3.90 -12.84 -10.49
N ALA A 682 4.97 -12.05 -10.63
CA ALA A 682 5.16 -11.11 -11.73
C ALA A 682 6.52 -11.32 -12.42
N ASN A 683 6.54 -11.29 -13.75
CA ASN A 683 7.66 -11.67 -14.62
C ASN A 683 8.25 -13.07 -14.32
N GLY A 684 7.51 -13.93 -13.61
CA GLY A 684 7.98 -15.25 -13.14
C GLY A 684 8.72 -15.24 -11.80
N LEU A 685 8.85 -14.07 -11.15
CA LEU A 685 9.39 -13.89 -9.79
C LEU A 685 8.24 -13.70 -8.78
N ILE A 686 8.48 -13.95 -7.48
CA ILE A 686 7.44 -13.90 -6.42
C ILE A 686 7.63 -12.66 -5.51
N ILE A 687 6.54 -11.92 -5.21
CA ILE A 687 6.46 -10.49 -4.76
C ILE A 687 5.25 -10.25 -3.78
N HIS A 688 5.17 -9.25 -2.86
CA HIS A 688 4.30 -9.20 -1.62
C HIS A 688 3.30 -7.97 -1.42
N ASN A 689 2.66 -7.70 -0.23
CA ASN A 689 1.67 -6.60 0.10
C ASN A 689 1.76 -5.82 1.49
N CYS A 690 0.80 -4.91 1.89
CA CYS A 690 0.91 -3.94 3.05
C CYS A 690 -0.33 -3.31 3.81
N GLY A 691 -0.12 -2.97 5.12
CA GLY A 691 -0.86 -2.06 6.08
C GLY A 691 -0.59 -2.37 7.60
N PHE A 692 -0.32 -1.43 8.56
CA PHE A 692 0.39 -1.81 9.85
C PHE A 692 -0.04 -1.46 11.31
N LEU A 693 -0.37 -0.24 11.78
CA LEU A 693 -0.33 0.10 13.24
C LEU A 693 -0.89 -0.95 14.25
N PRO A 694 -2.08 -1.55 14.07
CA PRO A 694 -2.63 -2.54 15.00
C PRO A 694 -1.78 -3.81 15.16
N PHE A 695 -0.80 -4.03 14.29
CA PHE A 695 0.21 -5.07 14.43
C PHE A 695 1.03 -4.94 15.72
N LEU A 696 1.29 -3.73 16.24
CA LEU A 696 1.99 -3.58 17.53
C LEU A 696 1.24 -4.29 18.67
N PHE A 697 -0.08 -4.11 18.73
CA PHE A 697 -0.95 -4.74 19.72
C PHE A 697 -1.04 -6.25 19.54
N LYS A 698 -1.14 -6.72 18.28
CA LYS A 698 -1.09 -8.15 17.94
C LYS A 698 0.19 -8.85 18.43
N TYR A 699 1.31 -8.12 18.50
CA TYR A 699 2.61 -8.62 18.94
C TYR A 699 2.95 -8.31 20.41
N GLY A 700 1.99 -7.78 21.19
CA GLY A 700 2.11 -7.67 22.64
C GLY A 700 2.36 -6.27 23.19
N TYR A 701 2.34 -5.22 22.37
CA TYR A 701 2.37 -3.84 22.89
C TYR A 701 1.13 -3.56 23.73
N ASP A 702 1.34 -3.15 25.00
CA ASP A 702 0.30 -2.79 25.97
C ASP A 702 0.43 -1.33 26.46
N GLY A 703 1.22 -0.53 25.73
CA GLY A 703 1.45 0.89 26.02
C GLY A 703 0.44 1.82 25.33
N PRO A 704 0.49 3.12 25.65
CA PRO A 704 -0.43 4.12 25.12
C PRO A 704 -0.10 4.55 23.68
N VAL A 705 -1.15 4.83 22.91
CA VAL A 705 -1.04 5.57 21.63
C VAL A 705 -1.55 7.00 21.85
N TYR A 706 -0.77 8.00 21.47
CA TYR A 706 -1.16 9.42 21.54
C TYR A 706 -1.36 10.00 20.15
N CYS A 707 -2.55 10.56 19.90
CA CYS A 707 -2.87 11.28 18.67
C CYS A 707 -3.98 12.32 18.96
N SER A 708 -4.41 13.07 17.96
CA SER A 708 -5.60 13.93 18.11
C SER A 708 -6.90 13.10 18.07
N ALA A 709 -7.98 13.61 18.66
CA ALA A 709 -9.29 12.93 18.63
C ALA A 709 -9.83 12.68 17.19
N PRO A 710 -9.67 13.60 16.22
CA PRO A 710 -10.00 13.31 14.84
C PRO A 710 -9.08 12.26 14.20
N THR A 711 -7.76 12.27 14.49
CA THR A 711 -6.84 11.26 13.97
C THR A 711 -7.23 9.86 14.42
N LEU A 712 -7.60 9.65 15.70
CA LEU A 712 -8.18 8.38 16.17
C LEU A 712 -9.38 7.95 15.32
N SER A 713 -10.34 8.86 15.11
CA SER A 713 -11.58 8.55 14.38
C SER A 713 -11.34 8.19 12.91
N LEU A 714 -10.48 8.95 12.22
CA LEU A 714 -10.12 8.71 10.82
C LEU A 714 -9.24 7.47 10.65
N MET A 715 -8.30 7.24 11.58
CA MET A 715 -7.45 6.05 11.62
C MET A 715 -8.28 4.79 11.80
N THR A 716 -9.25 4.77 12.74
CA THR A 716 -10.16 3.65 12.93
C THR A 716 -11.08 3.45 11.72
N LEU A 717 -11.59 4.53 11.08
CA LEU A 717 -12.33 4.41 9.82
C LEU A 717 -11.50 3.72 8.73
N LEU A 718 -10.27 4.20 8.48
CA LEU A 718 -9.41 3.67 7.41
C LEU A 718 -8.89 2.25 7.71
N GLN A 719 -8.64 1.92 8.98
CA GLN A 719 -8.28 0.56 9.40
C GLN A 719 -9.47 -0.40 9.30
N LEU A 720 -10.68 0.01 9.68
CA LEU A 720 -11.87 -0.83 9.55
C LEU A 720 -12.30 -0.99 8.09
N ASP A 721 -12.20 0.05 7.26
CA ASP A 721 -12.41 -0.06 5.81
C ASP A 721 -11.37 -0.99 5.19
N TYR A 722 -10.08 -0.85 5.54
CA TYR A 722 -9.04 -1.80 5.14
C TYR A 722 -9.44 -3.23 5.51
N LEU A 723 -9.84 -3.50 6.76
CA LEU A 723 -10.31 -4.84 7.16
C LEU A 723 -11.60 -5.29 6.47
N ASP A 724 -12.56 -4.40 6.20
CA ASP A 724 -13.84 -4.74 5.57
C ASP A 724 -13.66 -5.02 4.07
N VAL A 725 -12.82 -4.24 3.39
CA VAL A 725 -12.33 -4.50 2.04
C VAL A 725 -11.67 -5.89 1.99
N LEU A 726 -10.72 -6.16 2.89
CA LEU A 726 -10.07 -7.48 3.01
C LEU A 726 -11.12 -8.60 3.24
N ASN A 727 -12.01 -8.46 4.22
CA ASN A 727 -13.01 -9.50 4.55
C ASN A 727 -14.03 -9.74 3.43
N LYS A 728 -14.56 -8.70 2.80
CA LYS A 728 -15.50 -8.79 1.65
C LYS A 728 -14.88 -9.49 0.45
N GLN A 729 -13.56 -9.40 0.33
CA GLN A 729 -12.81 -10.02 -0.75
C GLN A 729 -12.30 -11.42 -0.38
N GLY A 730 -12.25 -11.79 0.92
CA GLY A 730 -11.85 -13.13 1.40
C GLY A 730 -10.40 -13.21 1.93
N LEU A 731 -9.81 -12.09 2.32
CA LEU A 731 -8.43 -11.96 2.79
C LEU A 731 -8.27 -12.31 4.28
N MET A 732 -7.20 -13.03 4.64
CA MET A 732 -6.72 -13.05 6.03
C MET A 732 -5.92 -11.76 6.28
N PRO A 733 -6.36 -10.87 7.19
CA PRO A 733 -5.72 -9.59 7.39
C PRO A 733 -4.42 -9.71 8.25
N PRO A 734 -3.50 -8.73 8.17
CA PRO A 734 -2.28 -8.74 8.99
C PRO A 734 -2.57 -8.64 10.49
N TYR A 735 -3.73 -8.09 10.85
CA TYR A 735 -4.28 -7.92 12.19
C TYR A 735 -5.81 -7.95 12.07
N ASP A 736 -6.53 -8.34 13.12
CA ASP A 736 -8.00 -8.49 13.07
C ASP A 736 -8.72 -7.25 13.58
N GLN A 737 -10.07 -7.23 13.48
CA GLN A 737 -10.88 -6.18 14.11
C GLN A 737 -10.63 -6.09 15.63
N LYS A 738 -10.22 -7.21 16.26
CA LYS A 738 -9.82 -7.22 17.68
C LYS A 738 -8.59 -6.33 17.92
N ASP A 739 -7.60 -6.37 17.04
CA ASP A 739 -6.36 -5.61 17.22
C ASP A 739 -6.59 -4.11 16.95
N VAL A 740 -7.46 -3.78 15.97
CA VAL A 740 -7.95 -2.40 15.77
C VAL A 740 -8.67 -1.89 17.02
N ARG A 741 -9.56 -2.70 17.61
CA ARG A 741 -10.22 -2.42 18.88
C ARG A 741 -9.22 -2.22 20.03
N GLU A 742 -8.23 -3.10 20.16
CA GLU A 742 -7.17 -2.99 21.17
C GLU A 742 -6.39 -1.66 21.05
N SER A 743 -6.11 -1.23 19.80
CA SER A 743 -5.49 0.07 19.55
C SER A 743 -6.37 1.25 19.97
N VAL A 744 -7.70 1.14 19.87
CA VAL A 744 -8.65 2.14 20.39
C VAL A 744 -8.65 2.14 21.92
N LEU A 745 -8.59 0.98 22.59
CA LEU A 745 -8.49 0.89 24.06
C LEU A 745 -7.19 1.50 24.60
N HIS A 746 -6.11 1.44 23.84
CA HIS A 746 -4.83 2.03 24.22
C HIS A 746 -4.63 3.47 23.73
N THR A 747 -5.49 3.98 22.84
CA THR A 747 -5.39 5.36 22.36
C THR A 747 -5.88 6.37 23.41
N ILE A 748 -5.02 7.32 23.77
CA ILE A 748 -5.30 8.47 24.65
C ILE A 748 -5.30 9.74 23.77
N PRO A 749 -6.49 10.21 23.32
CA PRO A 749 -6.56 11.36 22.43
C PRO A 749 -6.23 12.68 23.16
N LEU A 750 -5.33 13.46 22.58
CA LEU A 750 -4.90 14.76 23.09
C LEU A 750 -5.52 15.91 22.29
N ARG A 751 -5.63 17.08 22.93
CA ARG A 751 -6.01 18.34 22.26
C ARG A 751 -4.75 19.10 21.87
N TYR A 752 -4.83 19.93 20.83
CA TYR A 752 -3.74 20.84 20.52
C TYR A 752 -3.40 21.76 21.71
N GLY A 753 -2.11 22.00 21.93
CA GLY A 753 -1.59 22.80 23.04
C GLY A 753 -1.65 22.13 24.43
N ALA A 754 -2.19 20.90 24.55
CA ALA A 754 -2.26 20.21 25.83
C ALA A 754 -0.91 19.55 26.19
N VAL A 755 -0.12 20.21 27.04
CA VAL A 755 1.12 19.65 27.60
C VAL A 755 0.79 18.41 28.44
N THR A 756 1.41 17.29 28.08
CA THR A 756 1.06 15.95 28.58
C THR A 756 2.35 15.21 28.96
N ASP A 757 2.52 14.82 30.23
CA ASP A 757 3.61 13.88 30.61
C ASP A 757 3.32 12.52 29.95
N ILE A 758 4.22 12.02 29.11
CA ILE A 758 4.08 10.72 28.41
C ILE A 758 5.13 9.68 28.83
N ALA A 759 6.16 10.12 29.53
CA ALA A 759 7.16 9.32 30.22
C ALA A 759 7.77 10.16 31.36
N PRO A 760 8.60 9.60 32.27
CA PRO A 760 9.16 10.34 33.40
C PRO A 760 9.92 11.62 33.04
N ASP A 761 10.65 11.60 31.91
CA ASP A 761 11.45 12.71 31.39
C ASP A 761 10.97 13.25 30.03
N VAL A 762 9.80 12.85 29.53
CA VAL A 762 9.26 13.33 28.24
C VAL A 762 7.85 13.88 28.38
N ARG A 763 7.65 15.13 27.92
CA ARG A 763 6.32 15.73 27.74
C ARG A 763 6.02 15.95 26.26
N LEU A 764 4.80 15.62 25.86
CA LEU A 764 4.25 15.83 24.52
C LEU A 764 3.30 17.02 24.50
N THR A 765 3.39 17.81 23.45
CA THR A 765 2.35 18.77 23.04
C THR A 765 2.06 18.57 21.55
N LEU A 766 0.79 18.38 21.17
CA LEU A 766 0.40 18.35 19.76
C LEU A 766 0.04 19.76 19.27
N HIS A 767 0.39 20.09 18.04
CA HIS A 767 0.07 21.35 17.37
C HIS A 767 -0.52 21.06 15.98
N ASN A 768 -1.30 21.99 15.41
CA ASN A 768 -1.89 21.81 14.08
C ASN A 768 -0.83 21.73 12.97
N ALA A 769 -0.91 20.70 12.12
CA ALA A 769 -0.08 20.53 10.92
C ALA A 769 -0.76 21.06 9.63
N GLY A 770 -2.09 21.21 9.61
CA GLY A 770 -2.83 21.74 8.45
C GLY A 770 -2.90 20.80 7.23
N HIS A 771 -2.48 19.53 7.35
CA HIS A 771 -2.42 18.56 6.25
C HIS A 771 -3.77 17.86 6.00
N ILE A 772 -4.31 17.20 7.03
CA ILE A 772 -5.67 16.64 7.10
C ILE A 772 -6.30 16.95 8.48
N LEU A 773 -7.60 16.71 8.65
CA LEU A 773 -8.29 16.90 9.93
C LEU A 773 -7.56 16.14 11.07
N GLY A 774 -7.17 16.85 12.12
CA GLY A 774 -6.44 16.28 13.26
C GLY A 774 -4.94 16.04 13.05
N SER A 775 -4.41 16.31 11.84
CA SER A 775 -2.97 16.17 11.55
C SER A 775 -2.12 17.00 12.52
N SER A 776 -1.15 16.33 13.16
CA SER A 776 -0.48 16.83 14.35
C SER A 776 1.04 16.93 14.18
N ILE A 777 1.57 18.13 14.41
CA ILE A 777 2.99 18.36 14.71
C ILE A 777 3.21 17.96 16.18
N ALA A 778 4.17 17.08 16.43
CA ALA A 778 4.53 16.64 17.78
C ALA A 778 5.71 17.46 18.33
N HIS A 779 5.47 18.23 19.39
CA HIS A 779 6.51 18.89 20.19
C HIS A 779 6.84 18.05 21.42
N LEU A 780 8.09 17.60 21.50
CA LEU A 780 8.64 16.84 22.62
C LEU A 780 9.54 17.75 23.46
N HIS A 781 9.21 17.89 24.73
CA HIS A 781 10.03 18.54 25.75
C HIS A 781 10.70 17.47 26.61
N ILE A 782 12.04 17.38 26.55
CA ILE A 782 12.81 16.28 27.15
C ILE A 782 13.65 16.80 28.33
N GLY A 783 13.56 16.11 29.46
CA GLY A 783 14.07 16.53 30.76
C GLY A 783 13.41 17.82 31.27
N GLU A 784 14.10 18.54 32.17
CA GLU A 784 13.73 19.90 32.58
C GLU A 784 14.18 20.92 31.50
N GLY A 785 13.73 20.73 30.26
CA GLY A 785 14.18 21.50 29.09
C GLY A 785 15.64 21.25 28.72
N LEU A 786 16.10 20.00 28.80
CA LEU A 786 17.43 19.60 28.36
C LEU A 786 17.57 19.70 26.84
N HIS A 787 16.54 19.28 26.11
CA HIS A 787 16.42 19.40 24.65
C HIS A 787 14.94 19.36 24.24
N ASN A 788 14.58 20.06 23.18
CA ASN A 788 13.22 20.08 22.64
C ASN A 788 13.25 19.74 21.15
N THR A 789 12.42 18.78 20.76
CA THR A 789 12.34 18.28 19.39
C THR A 789 10.94 18.53 18.84
N VAL A 790 10.85 19.07 17.63
CA VAL A 790 9.59 19.19 16.88
C VAL A 790 9.63 18.20 15.72
N TYR A 791 8.65 17.31 15.62
CA TYR A 791 8.42 16.45 14.46
C TYR A 791 7.16 16.93 13.73
N THR A 792 7.27 17.26 12.44
CA THR A 792 6.14 17.84 11.71
C THR A 792 5.07 16.83 11.32
N GLY A 793 5.43 15.56 11.13
CA GLY A 793 4.66 14.68 10.24
C GLY A 793 4.56 15.29 8.83
N ASP A 794 3.48 15.00 8.12
CA ASP A 794 3.08 15.73 6.92
C ASP A 794 2.33 17.02 7.31
N TYR A 795 2.64 18.14 6.63
CA TYR A 795 2.11 19.46 7.01
C TYR A 795 1.88 20.39 5.81
N LYS A 796 0.91 21.30 5.94
CA LYS A 796 0.66 22.40 5.00
C LYS A 796 0.97 23.74 5.64
N TYR A 797 2.03 24.41 5.22
CA TYR A 797 2.30 25.80 5.59
C TYR A 797 1.63 26.81 4.65
N ALA A 798 0.33 26.62 4.44
CA ALA A 798 -0.58 27.54 3.78
C ALA A 798 -2.00 27.33 4.35
N LYS A 799 -2.80 28.39 4.42
CA LYS A 799 -4.21 28.26 4.80
C LYS A 799 -4.99 27.58 3.68
N THR A 800 -5.87 26.65 4.02
CA THR A 800 -6.85 26.06 3.10
C THR A 800 -8.27 26.48 3.51
N MET A 801 -9.30 26.10 2.74
CA MET A 801 -10.68 26.33 3.18
C MET A 801 -11.00 25.48 4.42
N LEU A 802 -10.49 24.25 4.48
CA LEU A 802 -10.77 23.30 5.55
C LEU A 802 -9.95 23.54 6.83
N LEU A 803 -8.68 23.93 6.70
CA LEU A 803 -7.69 23.90 7.79
C LEU A 803 -6.86 25.19 7.89
N GLU A 804 -6.52 25.56 9.13
CA GLU A 804 -5.48 26.56 9.40
C GLU A 804 -4.08 26.03 9.01
N PRO A 805 -3.11 26.92 8.68
CA PRO A 805 -1.75 26.51 8.36
C PRO A 805 -1.03 25.85 9.55
N ALA A 806 0.04 25.11 9.23
CA ALA A 806 0.98 24.54 10.19
C ALA A 806 1.52 25.58 11.20
N VAL A 807 1.52 25.22 12.49
CA VAL A 807 2.00 26.09 13.58
C VAL A 807 3.52 26.26 13.50
N THR A 808 3.99 27.50 13.66
CA THR A 808 5.43 27.85 13.65
C THR A 808 5.95 28.38 15.00
N GLU A 809 5.08 28.61 15.98
CA GLU A 809 5.45 29.14 17.30
C GLU A 809 5.43 28.03 18.36
N PHE A 810 6.57 27.86 19.04
CA PHE A 810 6.78 26.82 20.05
C PHE A 810 7.50 27.43 21.27
N PRO A 811 7.32 26.89 22.49
CA PRO A 811 7.98 27.45 23.69
C PRO A 811 9.51 27.40 23.62
N ARG A 812 10.07 26.30 23.08
CA ARG A 812 11.51 26.08 22.88
C ARG A 812 11.72 24.95 21.88
N VAL A 813 12.69 25.09 20.97
CA VAL A 813 13.03 24.11 19.92
C VAL A 813 14.52 24.15 19.68
N GLU A 814 15.22 23.04 19.93
CA GLU A 814 16.61 22.86 19.53
C GLU A 814 16.71 22.08 18.21
N THR A 815 15.80 21.14 17.96
CA THR A 815 15.81 20.32 16.75
C THR A 815 14.43 20.26 16.11
N ILE A 816 14.37 20.43 14.79
CA ILE A 816 13.15 20.19 14.00
C ILE A 816 13.36 19.08 12.97
N ILE A 817 12.40 18.18 12.86
CA ILE A 817 12.34 17.08 11.90
C ILE A 817 11.18 17.39 10.94
N THR A 818 11.47 17.62 9.66
CA THR A 818 10.50 18.08 8.64
C THR A 818 10.39 17.13 7.46
N GLU A 819 9.17 16.94 6.92
CA GLU A 819 8.97 16.30 5.62
C GLU A 819 9.65 17.06 4.46
N SER A 820 9.76 16.40 3.31
CA SER A 820 10.35 16.93 2.08
C SER A 820 9.73 16.34 0.80
N THR A 821 8.43 15.98 0.85
CA THR A 821 7.67 15.39 -0.27
C THR A 821 7.81 16.20 -1.56
N TYR A 822 7.76 17.53 -1.44
CA TYR A 822 7.95 18.52 -2.50
C TYR A 822 9.29 19.27 -2.36
N GLY A 823 10.36 18.53 -2.05
CA GLY A 823 11.70 19.05 -1.84
C GLY A 823 12.59 19.27 -3.08
N ALA A 824 12.10 19.09 -4.32
CA ALA A 824 12.87 19.36 -5.54
C ALA A 824 12.71 20.83 -6.02
N PRO A 825 13.67 21.43 -6.77
CA PRO A 825 13.59 22.82 -7.22
C PRO A 825 12.37 23.19 -8.05
N GLN A 826 11.84 22.23 -8.82
CA GLN A 826 10.66 22.36 -9.66
C GLN A 826 9.32 22.12 -8.92
N ASP A 827 9.37 21.74 -7.64
CA ASP A 827 8.19 21.39 -6.85
C ASP A 827 7.48 22.65 -6.28
N GLU A 828 7.14 23.61 -7.15
CA GLU A 828 6.36 24.81 -6.82
C GLU A 828 4.94 24.68 -7.39
N MET A 829 3.93 25.08 -6.60
CA MET A 829 2.51 24.95 -6.97
C MET A 829 1.88 26.32 -7.28
N PRO A 830 0.80 26.37 -8.10
CA PRO A 830 0.01 27.59 -8.27
C PRO A 830 -0.58 28.05 -6.94
N SER A 831 -0.95 29.33 -6.85
CA SER A 831 -1.58 29.85 -5.64
C SER A 831 -2.97 29.23 -5.45
N ARG A 832 -3.45 29.27 -4.20
CA ARG A 832 -4.71 28.62 -3.87
C ARG A 832 -5.92 29.29 -4.54
N VAL A 833 -5.88 30.62 -4.68
CA VAL A 833 -6.93 31.40 -5.35
C VAL A 833 -7.02 31.03 -6.84
N GLU A 834 -5.88 30.96 -7.55
CA GLU A 834 -5.85 30.55 -8.96
C GLU A 834 -6.42 29.14 -9.18
N ALA A 835 -6.18 28.21 -8.25
CA ALA A 835 -6.73 26.85 -8.31
C ALA A 835 -8.25 26.80 -8.09
N GLU A 836 -8.78 27.66 -7.22
CA GLU A 836 -10.22 27.74 -6.92
C GLU A 836 -10.99 28.47 -8.03
N GLU A 837 -10.47 29.60 -8.51
CA GLU A 837 -11.02 30.33 -9.66
C GLU A 837 -11.06 29.45 -10.92
N LYS A 838 -10.00 28.67 -11.16
CA LYS A 838 -9.96 27.69 -12.27
C LYS A 838 -11.03 26.61 -12.10
N LEU A 839 -11.25 26.10 -10.89
CA LEU A 839 -12.29 25.12 -10.61
C LEU A 839 -13.69 25.70 -10.87
N ALA A 840 -13.93 26.93 -10.42
CA ALA A 840 -15.20 27.63 -10.63
C ALA A 840 -15.49 27.87 -12.13
N SER A 841 -14.49 28.34 -12.90
CA SER A 841 -14.63 28.56 -14.35
C SER A 841 -15.04 27.27 -15.07
N ILE A 842 -14.31 26.17 -14.84
CA ILE A 842 -14.56 24.88 -15.50
C ILE A 842 -15.94 24.32 -15.17
N ILE A 843 -16.41 24.50 -13.92
CA ILE A 843 -17.75 24.08 -13.50
C ILE A 843 -18.83 24.92 -14.18
N ASN A 844 -18.71 26.25 -14.15
CA ASN A 844 -19.66 27.17 -14.81
C ASN A 844 -19.78 26.88 -16.31
N GLU A 845 -18.64 26.77 -17.02
CA GLU A 845 -18.56 26.40 -18.43
C GLU A 845 -19.21 25.04 -18.76
N THR A 846 -19.36 24.15 -17.77
CA THR A 846 -19.98 22.83 -17.89
C THR A 846 -21.48 22.87 -17.64
N LEU A 847 -21.91 23.63 -16.62
CA LEU A 847 -23.32 23.84 -16.31
C LEU A 847 -24.03 24.75 -17.32
N ASP A 848 -23.32 25.65 -18.01
CA ASP A 848 -23.89 26.54 -19.03
C ASP A 848 -24.11 25.85 -20.38
N ARG A 849 -23.31 24.84 -20.72
CA ARG A 849 -23.57 23.96 -21.87
C ARG A 849 -24.51 22.78 -21.56
N GLY A 850 -25.15 22.81 -20.38
CA GLY A 850 -26.16 21.83 -19.96
C GLY A 850 -25.60 20.44 -19.65
N GLY A 851 -24.34 20.35 -19.22
CA GLY A 851 -23.69 19.09 -18.84
C GLY A 851 -23.44 18.97 -17.34
N LYS A 852 -22.82 17.86 -16.94
CA LYS A 852 -22.51 17.50 -15.56
C LYS A 852 -21.00 17.50 -15.30
N ALA A 853 -20.60 17.93 -14.11
CA ALA A 853 -19.20 17.99 -13.67
C ALA A 853 -18.88 16.85 -12.69
N LEU A 854 -18.12 15.84 -13.14
CA LEU A 854 -17.67 14.71 -12.32
C LEU A 854 -16.30 14.99 -11.69
N ILE A 855 -16.18 14.86 -10.37
CA ILE A 855 -14.96 15.17 -9.61
C ILE A 855 -14.54 13.92 -8.79
N PRO A 856 -13.57 13.13 -9.26
CA PRO A 856 -13.02 12.01 -8.52
C PRO A 856 -12.19 12.49 -7.32
N VAL A 857 -12.48 11.99 -6.11
CA VAL A 857 -11.74 12.35 -4.89
C VAL A 857 -11.44 11.14 -3.97
N PRO A 858 -10.34 11.15 -3.19
CA PRO A 858 -10.20 10.29 -2.02
C PRO A 858 -11.20 10.69 -0.91
N ALA A 859 -11.56 9.74 -0.05
CA ALA A 859 -12.63 9.92 0.94
C ALA A 859 -12.34 10.97 2.02
N VAL A 860 -11.07 11.18 2.37
CA VAL A 860 -10.61 12.08 3.44
C VAL A 860 -9.75 13.20 2.86
N GLY A 861 -9.93 14.43 3.35
CA GLY A 861 -9.14 15.61 3.00
C GLY A 861 -9.65 16.28 1.73
N ARG A 862 -9.34 15.70 0.54
CA ARG A 862 -9.65 16.35 -0.75
C ARG A 862 -11.15 16.58 -0.94
N ALA A 863 -11.98 15.62 -0.59
CA ALA A 863 -13.43 15.72 -0.78
C ALA A 863 -14.03 16.91 -0.02
N GLN A 864 -13.71 17.02 1.27
CA GLN A 864 -14.22 18.10 2.13
C GLN A 864 -13.71 19.47 1.69
N GLU A 865 -12.43 19.55 1.27
CA GLU A 865 -11.85 20.78 0.74
C GLU A 865 -12.57 21.29 -0.53
N ILE A 866 -12.94 20.39 -1.44
CA ILE A 866 -13.66 20.74 -2.68
C ILE A 866 -15.13 21.13 -2.41
N MET A 867 -15.80 20.44 -1.47
CA MET A 867 -17.15 20.82 -1.04
C MET A 867 -17.20 22.27 -0.53
N LEU A 868 -16.24 22.67 0.32
CA LEU A 868 -16.17 24.04 0.84
C LEU A 868 -15.96 25.10 -0.25
N VAL A 869 -15.14 24.80 -1.27
CA VAL A 869 -14.93 25.72 -2.40
C VAL A 869 -16.22 25.88 -3.22
N ILE A 870 -16.91 24.78 -3.53
CA ILE A 870 -18.17 24.82 -4.28
C ILE A 870 -19.25 25.62 -3.53
N ASP A 871 -19.49 25.31 -2.25
CA ASP A 871 -20.47 26.03 -1.43
C ASP A 871 -20.14 27.52 -1.30
N GLY A 872 -18.88 27.84 -1.01
CA GLY A 872 -18.42 29.22 -0.87
C GLY A 872 -18.58 30.05 -2.15
N TYR A 873 -18.23 29.48 -3.30
CA TYR A 873 -18.33 30.18 -4.59
C TYR A 873 -19.79 30.29 -5.08
N MET A 874 -20.64 29.29 -4.85
CA MET A 874 -22.08 29.37 -5.16
C MET A 874 -22.75 30.47 -4.32
N ARG A 875 -22.54 30.47 -2.99
CA ARG A 875 -23.08 31.51 -2.08
C ARG A 875 -22.64 32.94 -2.41
N GLN A 876 -21.48 33.10 -3.06
CA GLN A 876 -20.96 34.40 -3.48
C GLN A 876 -21.43 34.81 -4.90
N GLY A 877 -22.19 33.96 -5.60
CA GLY A 877 -22.57 34.19 -7.00
C GLY A 877 -21.41 34.09 -8.00
N LEU A 878 -20.27 33.52 -7.59
CA LEU A 878 -19.09 33.29 -8.44
C LEU A 878 -19.17 31.94 -9.16
N MET A 879 -19.99 31.01 -8.65
CA MET A 879 -20.34 29.75 -9.28
C MET A 879 -21.86 29.67 -9.43
N LYS A 880 -22.32 29.10 -10.55
CA LYS A 880 -23.74 28.88 -10.83
C LYS A 880 -24.32 27.84 -9.86
N GLU A 881 -25.39 28.20 -9.17
CA GLU A 881 -26.10 27.29 -8.26
C GLU A 881 -26.59 26.04 -9.00
N SER A 882 -26.33 24.86 -8.43
CA SER A 882 -26.58 23.56 -9.06
C SER A 882 -26.55 22.46 -7.99
N PRO A 883 -27.35 21.38 -8.12
CA PRO A 883 -27.27 20.25 -7.20
C PRO A 883 -25.92 19.54 -7.28
N VAL A 884 -25.39 19.15 -6.12
CA VAL A 884 -24.10 18.52 -5.92
C VAL A 884 -24.28 17.17 -5.23
N PHE A 885 -24.08 16.08 -5.97
CA PHE A 885 -24.26 14.72 -5.48
C PHE A 885 -22.96 14.18 -4.87
N ILE A 886 -23.05 13.57 -3.69
CA ILE A 886 -21.89 13.04 -2.94
C ILE A 886 -22.08 11.54 -2.70
N GLU A 887 -21.09 10.73 -3.10
CA GLU A 887 -21.17 9.28 -2.92
C GLU A 887 -19.85 8.61 -2.48
N GLY A 888 -19.98 7.56 -1.65
CA GLY A 888 -18.91 6.78 -1.06
C GLY A 888 -18.64 7.16 0.39
N MET A 889 -17.45 6.82 0.90
CA MET A 889 -17.05 7.10 2.29
C MET A 889 -16.91 8.60 2.63
N ILE A 890 -17.12 9.49 1.66
CA ILE A 890 -17.08 10.95 1.85
C ILE A 890 -18.08 11.39 2.93
N SER A 891 -19.27 10.78 3.00
CA SER A 891 -20.30 11.14 3.98
C SER A 891 -19.86 10.84 5.42
N GLU A 892 -19.38 9.63 5.70
CA GLU A 892 -18.89 9.24 7.04
C GLU A 892 -17.62 10.02 7.42
N ALA A 893 -16.69 10.22 6.48
CA ALA A 893 -15.53 11.09 6.71
C ALA A 893 -15.96 12.53 7.04
N THR A 894 -16.96 13.08 6.35
CA THR A 894 -17.48 14.43 6.60
C THR A 894 -18.24 14.51 7.93
N ALA A 895 -18.96 13.46 8.34
CA ALA A 895 -19.56 13.36 9.66
C ALA A 895 -18.50 13.50 10.78
N ILE A 896 -17.35 12.83 10.62
CA ILE A 896 -16.19 12.99 11.51
C ILE A 896 -15.68 14.45 11.53
N HIS A 897 -15.57 15.13 10.38
CA HIS A 897 -15.18 16.55 10.33
C HIS A 897 -16.18 17.44 11.11
N THR A 898 -17.49 17.23 10.95
CA THR A 898 -18.52 18.00 11.67
C THR A 898 -18.61 17.66 13.17
N THR A 899 -18.04 16.52 13.59
CA THR A 899 -17.93 16.12 15.00
C THR A 899 -16.78 16.81 15.72
N TYR A 900 -15.75 17.27 14.99
CA TYR A 900 -14.57 17.94 15.53
C TYR A 900 -14.35 19.35 14.96
N PRO A 901 -15.37 20.25 15.03
CA PRO A 901 -15.30 21.57 14.43
C PRO A 901 -14.19 22.45 15.02
N GLU A 902 -13.70 22.15 16.24
CA GLU A 902 -12.58 22.88 16.85
C GLU A 902 -11.26 22.72 16.09
N TYR A 903 -11.11 21.66 15.28
CA TYR A 903 -9.94 21.36 14.44
C TYR A 903 -10.02 21.94 13.02
N LEU A 904 -11.14 22.55 12.64
CA LEU A 904 -11.34 23.19 11.33
C LEU A 904 -10.80 24.63 11.31
N ALA A 905 -10.62 25.17 10.10
CA ALA A 905 -10.35 26.58 9.86
C ALA A 905 -11.34 27.48 10.62
N LYS A 906 -10.88 28.64 11.11
CA LYS A 906 -11.65 29.54 11.97
C LYS A 906 -12.98 29.95 11.34
N GLU A 907 -13.02 30.17 10.04
CA GLU A 907 -14.20 30.57 9.28
C GLU A 907 -15.24 29.44 9.27
N VAL A 908 -14.85 28.23 8.84
CA VAL A 908 -15.72 27.04 8.83
C VAL A 908 -16.21 26.69 10.24
N ARG A 909 -15.30 26.73 11.23
CA ARG A 909 -15.63 26.53 12.64
C ARG A 909 -16.64 27.55 13.14
N ASN A 910 -16.47 28.83 12.80
CA ASN A 910 -17.39 29.88 13.21
C ASN A 910 -18.77 29.72 12.56
N SER A 911 -18.82 29.34 11.28
CA SER A 911 -20.08 29.09 10.59
C SER A 911 -20.86 27.96 11.28
N ILE A 912 -20.21 26.82 11.54
CA ILE A 912 -20.82 25.66 12.21
C ILE A 912 -21.20 25.96 13.68
N LEU A 913 -20.33 26.65 14.45
CA LEU A 913 -20.51 26.83 15.90
C LEU A 913 -21.29 28.09 16.30
N HIS A 914 -21.26 29.16 15.52
CA HIS A 914 -21.83 30.46 15.91
C HIS A 914 -22.98 30.90 15.01
N GLU A 915 -22.86 30.70 13.70
CA GLU A 915 -23.91 31.08 12.74
C GLU A 915 -24.98 29.98 12.60
N GLY A 916 -24.65 28.74 12.94
CA GLY A 916 -25.53 27.59 12.76
C GLY A 916 -25.63 27.11 11.31
N ILE A 917 -24.79 27.67 10.43
CA ILE A 917 -24.71 27.34 9.02
C ILE A 917 -23.60 26.29 8.88
N ASN A 918 -23.97 25.06 8.55
CA ASN A 918 -22.98 24.03 8.24
C ASN A 918 -22.77 23.97 6.72
N PRO A 919 -21.60 24.38 6.19
CA PRO A 919 -21.36 24.35 4.75
C PRO A 919 -21.44 22.92 4.19
N PHE A 920 -21.09 21.89 4.99
CA PHE A 920 -21.23 20.49 4.58
C PHE A 920 -22.68 19.97 4.53
N GLN A 921 -23.67 20.79 4.92
CA GLN A 921 -25.11 20.53 4.83
C GLN A 921 -25.84 21.68 4.09
N SER A 922 -25.13 22.39 3.21
CA SER A 922 -25.77 23.33 2.30
C SER A 922 -26.83 22.62 1.45
N ASP A 923 -27.93 23.31 1.12
CA ASP A 923 -29.04 22.75 0.33
C ASP A 923 -28.60 22.26 -1.08
N TYR A 924 -27.42 22.68 -1.53
CA TYR A 924 -26.77 22.17 -2.73
C TYR A 924 -26.33 20.69 -2.62
N PHE A 925 -26.06 20.16 -1.42
CA PHE A 925 -25.44 18.84 -1.24
C PHE A 925 -26.46 17.71 -1.00
N THR A 926 -26.50 16.75 -1.93
CA THR A 926 -27.31 15.52 -1.82
C THR A 926 -26.42 14.30 -1.61
N ILE A 927 -26.58 13.61 -0.47
CA ILE A 927 -25.86 12.35 -0.20
C ILE A 927 -26.58 11.20 -0.91
N VAL A 928 -25.84 10.40 -1.66
CA VAL A 928 -26.37 9.23 -2.38
C VAL A 928 -26.14 7.97 -1.55
N GLU A 929 -27.21 7.44 -0.93
CA GLU A 929 -27.12 6.25 -0.05
C GLU A 929 -27.38 4.92 -0.79
N HIS A 930 -28.02 4.96 -1.95
CA HIS A 930 -28.46 3.78 -2.69
C HIS A 930 -28.08 3.86 -4.17
N THR A 931 -27.61 2.74 -4.71
CA THR A 931 -27.19 2.61 -6.12
C THR A 931 -28.30 2.89 -7.13
N SER A 932 -29.57 2.70 -6.76
CA SER A 932 -30.74 3.00 -7.59
C SER A 932 -30.88 4.49 -7.93
N ALA A 933 -30.48 5.40 -7.03
CA ALA A 933 -30.60 6.84 -7.27
C ALA A 933 -29.63 7.35 -8.35
N ARG A 934 -28.59 6.58 -8.70
CA ARG A 934 -27.59 7.00 -9.69
C ARG A 934 -28.17 7.18 -11.09
N GLU A 935 -29.17 6.40 -11.48
CA GLU A 935 -29.79 6.50 -12.80
C GLU A 935 -30.57 7.81 -12.96
N GLU A 936 -31.30 8.23 -11.91
CA GLU A 936 -31.98 9.53 -11.84
C GLU A 936 -30.97 10.69 -11.87
N ILE A 937 -29.87 10.59 -11.12
CA ILE A 937 -28.81 11.60 -11.08
C ILE A 937 -28.14 11.77 -12.46
N VAL A 938 -27.89 10.67 -13.17
CA VAL A 938 -27.29 10.67 -14.52
C VAL A 938 -28.23 11.31 -15.54
N THR A 939 -29.51 10.93 -15.52
CA THR A 939 -30.52 11.34 -16.52
C THR A 939 -31.18 12.69 -16.25
N GLY A 940 -31.10 13.21 -15.01
CA GLY A 940 -31.68 14.48 -14.59
C GLY A 940 -30.96 15.73 -15.11
N GLU A 941 -31.19 16.86 -14.45
CA GLU A 941 -30.67 18.18 -14.83
C GLU A 941 -29.13 18.33 -14.70
N PRO A 942 -28.52 19.42 -15.23
CA PRO A 942 -27.10 19.74 -15.03
C PRO A 942 -26.71 19.79 -13.55
N SER A 943 -25.65 19.08 -13.18
CA SER A 943 -25.28 18.82 -11.78
C SER A 943 -23.78 18.62 -11.59
N ILE A 944 -23.31 18.71 -10.35
CA ILE A 944 -21.95 18.38 -9.93
C ILE A 944 -21.99 17.03 -9.18
N ILE A 945 -20.97 16.19 -9.36
CA ILE A 945 -20.91 14.85 -8.75
C ILE A 945 -19.52 14.64 -8.15
N ILE A 946 -19.45 14.43 -6.84
CA ILE A 946 -18.22 14.20 -6.09
C ILE A 946 -18.23 12.75 -5.57
N ALA A 947 -17.33 11.90 -6.06
CA ALA A 947 -17.37 10.47 -5.78
C ALA A 947 -15.99 9.85 -5.59
N THR A 948 -15.92 8.81 -4.75
CA THR A 948 -14.73 7.95 -4.61
C THR A 948 -14.67 6.87 -5.70
N SER A 949 -13.50 6.43 -6.16
CA SER A 949 -12.14 6.79 -5.73
C SER A 949 -11.48 7.90 -6.59
N GLY A 950 -10.45 8.56 -6.05
CA GLY A 950 -9.83 9.75 -6.65
C GLY A 950 -9.13 9.61 -7.99
N MET A 951 -9.07 8.39 -8.57
CA MET A 951 -8.28 8.07 -9.77
C MET A 951 -9.04 7.20 -10.79
N LEU A 952 -10.36 7.01 -10.61
CA LEU A 952 -11.20 6.10 -11.40
C LEU A 952 -10.76 4.63 -11.39
N GLU A 953 -10.34 4.11 -10.24
CA GLU A 953 -9.88 2.71 -10.10
C GLU A 953 -10.91 1.80 -9.40
N GLY A 954 -11.99 2.37 -8.84
CA GLY A 954 -13.03 1.63 -8.14
C GLY A 954 -14.01 2.54 -7.41
N GLY A 955 -15.05 1.95 -6.84
CA GLY A 955 -16.11 2.67 -6.12
C GLY A 955 -17.10 3.40 -7.04
N PRO A 956 -18.03 4.19 -6.45
CA PRO A 956 -19.14 4.84 -7.16
C PRO A 956 -18.75 5.65 -8.41
N VAL A 957 -17.56 6.28 -8.41
CA VAL A 957 -17.10 7.12 -9.52
C VAL A 957 -17.01 6.38 -10.87
N ILE A 958 -16.78 5.05 -10.85
CA ILE A 958 -16.72 4.22 -12.05
C ILE A 958 -18.08 4.21 -12.76
N ASP A 959 -19.15 4.01 -11.99
CA ASP A 959 -20.51 3.97 -12.54
C ASP A 959 -20.95 5.34 -13.04
N TYR A 960 -20.61 6.44 -12.36
CA TYR A 960 -20.87 7.78 -12.90
C TYR A 960 -20.08 8.03 -14.20
N PHE A 961 -18.78 7.73 -14.20
CA PHE A 961 -17.95 7.89 -15.40
C PHE A 961 -18.50 7.07 -16.58
N ARG A 962 -18.96 5.83 -16.33
CA ARG A 962 -19.55 4.95 -17.34
C ARG A 962 -20.71 5.59 -18.08
N HIS A 963 -21.65 6.22 -17.38
CA HIS A 963 -22.84 6.78 -18.03
C HIS A 963 -22.63 8.19 -18.58
N LEU A 964 -21.70 8.96 -18.00
CA LEU A 964 -21.49 10.38 -18.37
C LEU A 964 -20.45 10.59 -19.47
N SER A 965 -19.56 9.62 -19.71
CA SER A 965 -18.37 9.84 -20.55
C SER A 965 -18.65 10.06 -22.04
N SER A 966 -19.76 9.55 -22.58
CA SER A 966 -20.06 9.65 -24.01
C SER A 966 -20.72 10.97 -24.45
N ASP A 967 -21.09 11.85 -23.52
CA ASP A 967 -21.71 13.15 -23.79
C ASP A 967 -20.69 14.28 -23.62
N GLU A 968 -20.39 14.99 -24.72
CA GLU A 968 -19.43 16.10 -24.79
C GLU A 968 -19.81 17.32 -23.93
N ARG A 969 -21.08 17.42 -23.51
CA ARG A 969 -21.52 18.47 -22.59
C ARG A 969 -20.94 18.27 -21.20
N ASN A 970 -20.63 17.05 -20.79
CA ASN A 970 -20.09 16.75 -19.46
C ASN A 970 -18.60 17.13 -19.35
N THR A 971 -18.10 17.27 -18.13
CA THR A 971 -16.67 17.38 -17.81
C THR A 971 -16.29 16.41 -16.70
N ILE A 972 -15.07 15.86 -16.76
CA ILE A 972 -14.39 15.30 -15.58
C ILE A 972 -13.25 16.23 -15.13
N ILE A 973 -13.18 16.52 -13.84
CA ILE A 973 -12.20 17.44 -13.24
C ILE A 973 -11.31 16.67 -12.27
N PHE A 974 -10.03 16.54 -12.62
CA PHE A 974 -9.05 15.93 -11.72
C PHE A 974 -8.43 16.97 -10.78
N VAL A 975 -8.78 16.87 -9.51
CA VAL A 975 -8.32 17.72 -8.38
C VAL A 975 -7.27 17.03 -7.48
N SER A 976 -6.88 15.81 -7.88
CA SER A 976 -5.82 15.01 -7.27
C SER A 976 -4.87 14.56 -8.39
N TYR A 977 -3.60 14.33 -8.06
CA TYR A 977 -2.63 13.81 -9.02
C TYR A 977 -3.10 12.47 -9.61
N GLN A 978 -2.97 12.30 -10.93
CA GLN A 978 -3.53 11.17 -11.67
C GLN A 978 -2.42 10.27 -12.22
N ILE A 979 -2.71 8.98 -12.22
CA ILE A 979 -1.70 7.94 -12.13
C ILE A 979 -1.60 7.11 -13.42
N GLU A 980 -0.42 7.04 -14.03
CA GLU A 980 -0.12 6.36 -15.31
C GLU A 980 -0.64 4.93 -15.34
N GLY A 981 -1.51 4.66 -16.31
CA GLY A 981 -2.20 3.38 -16.44
C GLY A 981 -3.58 3.37 -15.77
N THR A 982 -3.83 4.20 -14.74
CA THR A 982 -5.17 4.31 -14.17
C THR A 982 -6.11 4.84 -15.22
N LEU A 983 -7.37 4.48 -15.10
CA LEU A 983 -8.37 5.04 -15.99
C LEU A 983 -8.38 6.57 -15.89
N GLY A 984 -8.21 7.13 -14.69
CA GLY A 984 -8.11 8.58 -14.46
C GLY A 984 -7.03 9.25 -15.32
N ARG A 985 -5.79 8.76 -15.31
CA ARG A 985 -4.71 9.33 -16.13
C ARG A 985 -4.87 9.07 -17.62
N ARG A 986 -5.41 7.92 -18.01
CA ARG A 986 -5.70 7.63 -19.41
C ARG A 986 -6.71 8.64 -19.97
N VAL A 987 -7.79 8.88 -19.22
CA VAL A 987 -8.77 9.93 -19.51
C VAL A 987 -8.10 11.32 -19.54
N GLN A 988 -7.27 11.65 -18.55
CA GLN A 988 -6.47 12.89 -18.50
C GLN A 988 -5.59 13.12 -19.75
N ARG A 989 -5.15 12.06 -20.42
CA ARG A 989 -4.34 12.11 -21.66
C ARG A 989 -5.17 12.15 -22.95
N GLY A 990 -6.50 12.24 -22.87
CA GLY A 990 -7.37 12.26 -24.05
C GLY A 990 -7.68 10.87 -24.63
N LEU A 991 -7.85 9.85 -23.77
CA LEU A 991 -8.40 8.56 -24.17
C LEU A 991 -9.78 8.75 -24.83
N ALA A 992 -9.99 8.23 -26.04
CA ALA A 992 -11.24 8.41 -26.79
C ALA A 992 -12.31 7.33 -26.52
N GLU A 993 -11.92 6.10 -26.20
CA GLU A 993 -12.85 5.00 -25.88
C GLU A 993 -12.23 4.09 -24.80
N THR A 994 -13.05 3.49 -23.92
CA THR A 994 -12.59 2.51 -22.92
C THR A 994 -13.57 1.35 -22.78
N PRO A 995 -13.09 0.09 -22.66
CA PRO A 995 -13.93 -1.01 -22.22
C PRO A 995 -14.23 -0.89 -20.71
N MET A 996 -15.45 -1.22 -20.31
CA MET A 996 -15.86 -1.39 -18.91
C MET A 996 -16.88 -2.52 -18.77
N ILE A 997 -16.97 -3.07 -17.57
CA ILE A 997 -18.01 -4.03 -17.20
C ILE A 997 -19.30 -3.26 -16.87
N ASN A 998 -20.42 -3.68 -17.47
CA ASN A 998 -21.74 -3.15 -17.19
C ASN A 998 -22.42 -3.88 -16.02
N SER A 999 -23.61 -3.42 -15.59
CA SER A 999 -24.33 -3.95 -14.42
C SER A 999 -24.64 -5.46 -14.49
N GLU A 1000 -24.58 -6.07 -15.68
CA GLU A 1000 -24.84 -7.49 -15.93
C GLU A 1000 -23.55 -8.34 -16.03
N GLY A 1001 -22.38 -7.77 -15.74
CA GLY A 1001 -21.09 -8.47 -15.85
C GLY A 1001 -20.54 -8.58 -17.28
N LYS A 1002 -21.15 -7.92 -18.27
CA LYS A 1002 -20.69 -7.95 -19.69
C LYS A 1002 -19.78 -6.77 -19.97
N ILE A 1003 -18.75 -6.98 -20.81
CA ILE A 1003 -17.84 -5.91 -21.23
C ILE A 1003 -18.50 -5.10 -22.36
N GLY A 1004 -18.69 -3.80 -22.15
CA GLY A 1004 -19.13 -2.82 -23.15
C GLY A 1004 -18.04 -1.79 -23.44
N ILE A 1005 -18.02 -1.25 -24.66
CA ILE A 1005 -17.13 -0.14 -25.04
C ILE A 1005 -17.88 1.17 -24.83
N ILE A 1006 -17.25 2.12 -24.15
CA ILE A 1006 -17.81 3.44 -23.85
C ILE A 1006 -16.94 4.49 -24.50
N LYS A 1007 -17.57 5.46 -25.18
CA LYS A 1007 -16.86 6.60 -25.76
C LYS A 1007 -16.61 7.65 -24.69
N VAL A 1008 -15.45 8.28 -24.75
CA VAL A 1008 -15.03 9.35 -23.84
C VAL A 1008 -14.96 10.62 -24.68
N ASN A 1009 -16.12 11.26 -24.82
CA ASN A 1009 -16.30 12.54 -25.51
C ASN A 1009 -16.37 13.71 -24.52
N LEU A 1010 -16.61 13.45 -23.23
CA LEU A 1010 -16.62 14.49 -22.20
C LEU A 1010 -15.30 15.26 -22.15
N ARG A 1011 -15.38 16.54 -21.76
CA ARG A 1011 -14.20 17.38 -21.58
C ARG A 1011 -13.40 16.94 -20.35
N VAL A 1012 -12.07 16.93 -20.47
CA VAL A 1012 -11.19 16.50 -19.39
C VAL A 1012 -10.32 17.65 -18.93
N ASP A 1013 -10.38 17.96 -17.63
CA ASP A 1013 -9.66 19.06 -17.02
C ASP A 1013 -8.83 18.60 -15.81
N SER A 1014 -7.84 19.41 -15.43
CA SER A 1014 -6.97 19.12 -14.29
C SER A 1014 -6.48 20.38 -13.59
N ILE A 1015 -6.48 20.30 -12.25
CA ILE A 1015 -6.24 21.46 -11.39
C ILE A 1015 -5.23 21.08 -10.30
N GLU A 1016 -4.06 21.69 -10.40
CA GLU A 1016 -2.99 21.62 -9.40
C GLU A 1016 -3.22 22.67 -8.31
N GLY A 1017 -2.51 22.56 -7.18
CA GLY A 1017 -2.62 23.51 -6.05
C GLY A 1017 -3.49 23.04 -4.88
N PHE A 1018 -4.32 22.00 -5.05
CA PHE A 1018 -5.11 21.43 -3.94
C PHE A 1018 -4.28 20.55 -2.97
N SER A 1019 -3.04 20.14 -3.30
CA SER A 1019 -2.24 19.17 -2.51
C SER A 1019 -2.16 19.49 -1.01
N GLY A 1020 -2.28 18.47 -0.16
CA GLY A 1020 -2.24 18.59 1.31
C GLY A 1020 -0.83 18.76 1.90
N HIS A 1021 0.23 18.57 1.12
CA HIS A 1021 1.61 18.78 1.56
C HIS A 1021 2.10 20.19 1.22
N SER A 1022 3.08 20.68 1.97
CA SER A 1022 3.77 21.93 1.68
C SER A 1022 4.56 21.84 0.38
N ASP A 1023 4.43 22.84 -0.51
CA ASP A 1023 5.32 22.99 -1.68
C ASP A 1023 6.75 23.39 -1.25
N ARG A 1024 7.72 23.39 -2.18
CA ARG A 1024 9.13 23.76 -1.88
C ARG A 1024 9.23 25.10 -1.14
N ARG A 1025 8.48 26.10 -1.61
CA ARG A 1025 8.50 27.47 -1.08
C ARG A 1025 7.89 27.52 0.32
N GLN A 1026 6.84 26.74 0.58
CA GLN A 1026 6.18 26.57 1.87
C GLN A 1026 7.11 25.86 2.87
N ILE A 1027 7.78 24.77 2.48
CA ILE A 1027 8.78 24.06 3.31
C ILE A 1027 9.92 25.02 3.74
N ILE A 1028 10.48 25.78 2.79
CA ILE A 1028 11.55 26.74 3.07
C ILE A 1028 11.07 27.89 3.97
N ASN A 1029 9.84 28.38 3.75
CA ASN A 1029 9.24 29.45 4.53
C ASN A 1029 8.84 29.02 5.94
N TYR A 1030 8.39 27.78 6.12
CA TYR A 1030 8.02 27.21 7.41
C TYR A 1030 9.22 27.25 8.35
N VAL A 1031 10.31 26.58 7.98
CA VAL A 1031 11.57 26.57 8.76
C VAL A 1031 12.14 27.98 8.98
N ARG A 1032 11.93 28.92 8.04
CA ARG A 1032 12.32 30.34 8.21
C ARG A 1032 11.56 31.05 9.33
N ARG A 1033 10.31 30.65 9.57
CA ARG A 1033 9.33 31.28 10.47
C ARG A 1033 9.24 30.58 11.83
N VAL A 1034 9.70 29.33 11.92
CA VAL A 1034 9.78 28.59 13.19
C VAL A 1034 10.51 29.42 14.26
N THR A 1035 9.82 29.62 15.39
CA THR A 1035 10.27 30.44 16.51
C THR A 1035 10.14 29.66 17.82
N PRO A 1036 11.21 29.56 18.65
CA PRO A 1036 12.57 30.05 18.40
C PRO A 1036 13.26 29.30 17.25
N LYS A 1037 14.33 29.87 16.72
CA LYS A 1037 15.10 29.25 15.63
C LYS A 1037 15.74 27.94 16.11
N PRO A 1038 15.58 26.82 15.38
CA PRO A 1038 16.20 25.55 15.74
C PRO A 1038 17.72 25.60 15.51
N GLU A 1039 18.47 24.88 16.34
CA GLU A 1039 19.92 24.73 16.23
C GLU A 1039 20.30 23.64 15.21
N GLY A 1040 19.45 22.62 15.09
CA GLY A 1040 19.58 21.52 14.13
C GLY A 1040 18.29 21.26 13.35
N ILE A 1041 18.43 20.83 12.09
CA ILE A 1041 17.32 20.42 11.22
C ILE A 1041 17.58 19.00 10.72
N ILE A 1042 16.56 18.16 10.78
CA ILE A 1042 16.54 16.81 10.23
C ILE A 1042 15.47 16.80 9.13
N VAL A 1043 15.83 16.27 7.95
CA VAL A 1043 14.93 16.18 6.81
C VAL A 1043 14.57 14.71 6.58
N CYS A 1044 13.27 14.44 6.54
CA CYS A 1044 12.69 13.11 6.33
C CYS A 1044 11.60 13.18 5.24
N HIS A 1045 10.85 12.09 5.09
CA HIS A 1045 9.64 11.93 4.28
C HIS A 1045 9.72 12.61 2.90
N GLY A 1046 10.48 11.99 2.00
CA GLY A 1046 10.81 12.48 0.67
C GLY A 1046 11.99 11.72 0.09
N GLU A 1047 12.01 11.51 -1.23
CA GLU A 1047 13.12 10.80 -1.91
C GLU A 1047 14.49 11.38 -1.55
N LYS A 1048 15.54 10.55 -1.51
CA LYS A 1048 16.94 10.91 -1.20
C LYS A 1048 17.38 12.25 -1.82
N ALA A 1049 17.12 12.46 -3.11
CA ALA A 1049 17.47 13.70 -3.82
C ALA A 1049 16.73 14.93 -3.29
N LYS A 1050 15.44 14.79 -2.92
CA LYS A 1050 14.62 15.86 -2.33
C LYS A 1050 15.06 16.19 -0.90
N CYS A 1051 15.25 15.15 -0.08
CA CYS A 1051 15.82 15.26 1.27
C CYS A 1051 17.14 16.05 1.27
N LEU A 1052 18.10 15.63 0.43
CA LEU A 1052 19.42 16.27 0.31
C LEU A 1052 19.34 17.71 -0.26
N SER A 1053 18.45 17.95 -1.23
CA SER A 1053 18.21 19.29 -1.81
C SER A 1053 17.74 20.28 -0.74
N ILE A 1054 16.73 19.91 0.05
CA ILE A 1054 16.19 20.75 1.14
C ILE A 1054 17.20 20.92 2.26
N ALA A 1055 17.89 19.86 2.70
CA ALA A 1055 18.94 19.96 3.71
C ALA A 1055 20.08 20.91 3.27
N SER A 1056 20.51 20.84 2.01
CA SER A 1056 21.51 21.74 1.42
C SER A 1056 21.06 23.19 1.36
N VAL A 1057 19.77 23.46 1.13
CA VAL A 1057 19.19 24.82 1.20
C VAL A 1057 19.24 25.32 2.64
N PHE A 1058 18.78 24.52 3.61
CA PHE A 1058 18.77 24.91 5.02
C PHE A 1058 20.18 25.19 5.58
N GLN A 1059 21.15 24.33 5.29
CA GLN A 1059 22.53 24.52 5.73
C GLN A 1059 23.16 25.80 5.16
N ARG A 1060 22.91 26.11 3.89
CA ARG A 1060 23.42 27.34 3.23
C ARG A 1060 22.69 28.61 3.68
N ALA A 1061 21.36 28.58 3.73
CA ALA A 1061 20.53 29.76 4.00
C ALA A 1061 20.51 30.15 5.47
N TYR A 1062 20.52 29.18 6.39
CA TYR A 1062 20.32 29.42 7.82
C TYR A 1062 21.57 29.17 8.68
N LYS A 1063 22.65 28.61 8.11
CA LYS A 1063 23.92 28.29 8.79
C LYS A 1063 23.77 27.36 10.02
N VAL A 1064 22.67 26.62 10.08
CA VAL A 1064 22.38 25.60 11.11
C VAL A 1064 22.77 24.21 10.60
N GLN A 1065 22.87 23.24 11.52
CA GLN A 1065 23.21 21.88 11.13
C GLN A 1065 21.99 21.15 10.56
N ALA A 1066 21.82 21.20 9.24
CA ALA A 1066 20.81 20.42 8.53
C ALA A 1066 21.38 19.05 8.10
N ARG A 1067 20.61 17.98 8.31
CA ARG A 1067 20.96 16.59 7.94
C ARG A 1067 19.79 15.89 7.25
N ALA A 1068 20.09 14.93 6.39
CA ALA A 1068 19.12 14.00 5.81
C ALA A 1068 19.56 12.56 6.16
N PRO A 1069 19.06 11.98 7.27
CA PRO A 1069 19.41 10.64 7.74
C PRO A 1069 19.27 9.52 6.71
N GLU A 1070 20.05 8.46 6.86
CA GLU A 1070 19.71 7.13 6.36
C GLU A 1070 18.98 6.30 7.44
N ILE A 1071 18.27 5.26 7.03
CA ILE A 1071 17.54 4.36 7.93
C ILE A 1071 18.54 3.57 8.79
N LEU A 1072 18.19 3.30 10.05
CA LEU A 1072 19.05 2.80 11.14
C LEU A 1072 20.14 3.75 11.64
N GLU A 1073 20.31 4.95 11.07
CA GLU A 1073 21.21 5.92 11.68
C GLU A 1073 20.62 6.42 13.01
N THR A 1074 21.43 6.35 14.08
CA THR A 1074 21.14 6.92 15.39
C THR A 1074 21.91 8.22 15.57
N PHE A 1075 21.20 9.34 15.75
CA PHE A 1075 21.77 10.65 16.00
C PHE A 1075 21.69 10.98 17.47
N LYS A 1076 22.84 11.26 18.08
CA LYS A 1076 22.88 11.92 19.38
C LYS A 1076 22.59 13.42 19.19
N LEU A 1077 21.56 13.91 19.88
CA LEU A 1077 21.21 15.33 19.95
C LEU A 1077 21.99 16.05 21.05
N ARG A 1078 22.20 15.37 22.19
CA ARG A 1078 22.89 15.88 23.37
C ARG A 1078 23.48 14.75 24.20
#